data_AF-A0A9D2MIM3-F1
#
_entry.id   AF-A0A9D2MIM3-F1
#
_cell.length_a   1.000
_cell.length_b   1.000
_cell.length_c   1.000
_cell.angle_alpha   90.00
_cell.angle_beta   90.00
_cell.angle_gamma   90.00
#
_symmetry.space_group_name_H-M   'P 1'
#
loop_
_entity.id
_entity.type
_entity.pdbx_description
1 polymer ?
#
loop_
_entity_poly.entity_id
_entity_poly.type
_entity_poly.pdbx_seq_one_letter_code
_entity_poly.pdbx_strand_id
1 'polypeptide(L)'
;MKTKKAVAVLMSALIILSSLAVGGFTAAASTYSVEQLETLCETYEQKMNGSAYTNMQAAYDAWYDAQAYLVGVQAGMADPQDVDTYYTALETAINNMEPWQAVSTQDVQPTFNNEATGTAYDGYMHDGFDYTTNLLYFAACPSYSTNDTNADVIIDMYYPNAVMMYDGIESHTPTMPIMALASKSSSSARYIYQLYPAESAESNADNPYFRLTENWHGVSTDGVDHTACWQWTMDETNVNGTPQGFAGASSTDNRLGLYRSGASFWADPSIAAMANGMQFVGSMDSGTYSAAYNLDWYRLTGDGADDSKIFSNTNATIYVVNYKALLDAIDGAGLENITSYSYSGATALISAVQTCMNVNPNGCDYASDTAGAVSNCAAAIQSAVNAVNTAKSSLGSMNVASYMTLAGHYADYTATYSAGQGNYTEDSWGAFQDAYEAASSLLTSVVNQTAYMTSASSDALVNAYTNLKENVVPDVTYTYYFANGSSTTVYAPAGTEPAAPQNTATTAAVSNNNGTHTTISYSWPQWQEGTTDYREVPSENTVSCSMAVIEEAVEPTRAQAGKTAVEQCPVCGYTTGGETIDPLGVLITVEQNELGSTTLNSAPTTGDAQKVAYGENYTITAVAADDAEFVGWQVNGKLISTNPSYTTAAYADLTYVPVFAEKVDDFTVTFVDQFNMVLATYTNSELASLEEMPDTYDYLGYDFTGWSMTLDDIKALDENAVVTAYYEKSDSMTFTVNALGCVITTGGNTYYDIAEVGFDASVTVVPQNGSATSWTVNGNVAAYGAEYTFFVTADVEVAFSGDDVTALPTVAAVDVTPTENGQVRFLATRNVPEGYTLLESGFVYGKDFENPESALVLENANNGICYIYKNSNMANDGQFALTFGITSHTGTAYARAYVIAADSTGNTQVYYADVQHFDYGA
;
A
#
# COMPACT_ATOMS: atom_id res chain seq x y z
N MET A 1 -18.96 31.52 49.34
CA MET A 1 -17.81 30.61 49.51
C MET A 1 -17.65 29.90 48.18
N LYS A 2 -16.85 30.43 47.26
CA LYS A 2 -15.38 30.45 47.29
C LYS A 2 -14.81 29.03 47.36
N THR A 3 -14.44 28.55 46.16
CA THR A 3 -13.13 27.96 45.86
C THR A 3 -12.70 26.81 46.75
N LYS A 4 -12.94 25.57 46.31
CA LYS A 4 -12.16 24.38 46.70
C LYS A 4 -12.47 23.15 45.83
N LYS A 5 -12.27 23.23 44.51
CA LYS A 5 -12.07 22.05 43.62
C LYS A 5 -11.22 22.40 42.39
N ALA A 6 -10.04 22.97 42.63
CA ALA A 6 -9.03 23.20 41.58
C ALA A 6 -7.58 23.20 42.15
N VAL A 7 -7.26 22.29 43.09
CA VAL A 7 -5.87 22.13 43.60
C VAL A 7 -5.45 20.66 43.75
N ALA A 8 -6.22 19.67 43.25
CA ALA A 8 -5.87 18.24 43.38
C ALA A 8 -5.38 17.57 42.09
N VAL A 9 -5.22 18.31 40.98
CA VAL A 9 -4.73 17.76 39.68
C VAL A 9 -3.42 18.44 39.24
N LEU A 10 -2.77 19.22 40.11
CA LEU A 10 -1.49 19.89 39.84
C LEU A 10 -0.35 19.50 40.81
N MET A 11 -0.43 18.30 41.40
CA MET A 11 0.70 17.68 42.13
C MET A 11 0.95 16.23 41.67
N SER A 12 1.03 16.02 40.36
CA SER A 12 1.60 14.79 39.78
C SER A 12 2.69 15.06 38.75
N ALA A 13 3.11 16.32 38.58
CA ALA A 13 4.24 16.72 37.73
C ALA A 13 5.50 17.15 38.53
N LEU A 14 5.49 17.05 39.86
CA LEU A 14 6.69 17.27 40.68
C LEU A 14 6.73 16.27 41.83
N ILE A 15 7.67 15.33 41.73
CA ILE A 15 8.35 14.50 42.76
C ILE A 15 8.53 13.09 42.18
N ILE A 16 9.49 12.94 41.25
CA ILE A 16 10.45 11.82 41.25
C ILE A 16 11.81 12.40 40.84
N LEU A 17 12.43 13.15 41.75
CA LEU A 17 13.88 13.32 41.73
C LEU A 17 14.38 13.37 43.17
N SER A 18 15.40 12.53 43.41
CA SER A 18 16.24 12.38 44.61
C SER A 18 15.80 11.41 45.74
N SER A 19 16.24 10.15 45.64
CA SER A 19 17.26 9.57 46.55
C SER A 19 17.59 8.11 46.13
N LEU A 20 18.62 7.90 45.29
CA LEU A 20 20.05 7.69 45.62
C LEU A 20 20.45 6.20 45.81
N ALA A 21 21.12 5.65 44.79
CA ALA A 21 22.40 4.96 44.99
C ALA A 21 23.32 5.28 43.81
N VAL A 22 24.57 5.60 44.15
CA VAL A 22 25.59 6.18 43.29
C VAL A 22 26.26 5.12 42.43
N GLY A 23 26.21 5.33 41.11
CA GLY A 23 27.14 4.81 40.12
C GLY A 23 27.13 5.78 38.96
N GLY A 24 28.20 6.55 38.77
CA GLY A 24 28.23 7.61 37.77
C GLY A 24 28.07 7.03 36.36
N PHE A 25 26.98 7.37 35.69
CA PHE A 25 26.85 7.27 34.25
C PHE A 25 26.46 8.64 33.73
N THR A 26 27.30 9.19 32.87
CA THR A 26 26.93 10.24 31.95
C THR A 26 25.88 9.62 31.01
N ALA A 27 24.59 9.88 31.25
CA ALA A 27 23.54 9.52 30.29
C ALA A 27 23.75 10.41 29.05
N ALA A 28 24.29 9.83 27.98
CA ALA A 28 24.21 10.44 26.66
C ALA A 28 22.75 10.31 26.22
N ALA A 29 22.16 11.39 25.69
CA ALA A 29 20.88 11.27 25.01
C ALA A 29 21.04 10.30 23.84
N SER A 30 20.04 9.44 23.59
CA SER A 30 20.02 8.59 22.41
C SER A 30 20.09 9.44 21.14
N THR A 31 20.77 8.92 20.14
CA THR A 31 20.95 9.57 18.83
C THR A 31 19.64 9.54 18.04
N TYR A 32 18.90 8.44 18.18
CA TYR A 32 17.63 8.20 17.50
C TYR A 32 16.45 8.24 18.47
N SER A 33 15.25 8.46 17.94
CA SER A 33 13.99 8.35 18.67
C SER A 33 13.30 7.01 18.42
N VAL A 34 12.35 6.65 19.28
CA VAL A 34 11.50 5.47 19.12
C VAL A 34 10.67 5.55 17.83
N GLU A 35 10.12 6.73 17.53
CA GLU A 35 9.37 6.99 16.29
C GLU A 35 10.24 6.75 15.03
N GLN A 36 11.53 7.12 15.08
CA GLN A 36 12.45 6.83 13.98
C GLN A 36 12.69 5.33 13.79
N LEU A 37 12.71 4.55 14.88
CA LEU A 37 12.81 3.09 14.80
C LEU A 37 11.52 2.47 14.22
N GLU A 38 10.34 2.99 14.57
CA GLU A 38 9.06 2.57 13.99
C GLU A 38 9.05 2.80 12.47
N THR A 39 9.43 4.01 12.02
CA THR A 39 9.55 4.31 10.58
C THR A 39 10.57 3.39 9.87
N LEU A 40 11.67 3.04 10.54
CA LEU A 40 12.66 2.12 9.99
C LEU A 40 12.13 0.68 9.87
N CYS A 41 11.28 0.24 10.82
CA CYS A 41 10.58 -1.04 10.72
C CYS A 41 9.62 -1.07 9.53
N GLU A 42 8.85 0.01 9.31
CA GLU A 42 7.99 0.14 8.13
C GLU A 42 8.80 0.13 6.83
N THR A 43 9.98 0.75 6.83
CA THR A 43 10.89 0.74 5.67
C THR A 43 11.35 -0.68 5.34
N TYR A 44 11.67 -1.51 6.35
CA TYR A 44 11.98 -2.92 6.14
C TYR A 44 10.78 -3.68 5.56
N GLU A 45 9.59 -3.48 6.14
CA GLU A 45 8.35 -4.11 5.69
C GLU A 45 8.04 -3.78 4.22
N GLN A 46 8.18 -2.52 3.82
CA GLN A 46 8.01 -2.08 2.43
C GLN A 46 9.09 -2.65 1.50
N LYS A 47 10.33 -2.80 1.98
CA LYS A 47 11.43 -3.38 1.20
C LYS A 47 11.19 -4.87 0.90
N MET A 48 10.52 -5.60 1.78
CA MET A 48 10.11 -6.98 1.55
C MET A 48 8.88 -7.04 0.64
N ASN A 49 9.07 -6.84 -0.66
CA ASN A 49 8.02 -6.72 -1.67
C ASN A 49 7.75 -8.02 -2.47
N GLY A 50 8.22 -9.17 -1.99
CA GLY A 50 8.19 -10.45 -2.70
C GLY A 50 9.51 -10.81 -3.38
N SER A 51 10.39 -9.83 -3.63
CA SER A 51 11.71 -10.07 -4.23
C SER A 51 12.69 -10.71 -3.23
N ALA A 52 13.61 -11.52 -3.75
CA ALA A 52 14.70 -12.08 -2.95
C ALA A 52 15.88 -11.10 -2.82
N TYR A 53 16.40 -10.97 -1.59
CA TYR A 53 17.58 -10.16 -1.28
C TYR A 53 18.68 -11.01 -0.64
N THR A 54 19.93 -10.58 -0.79
CA THR A 54 20.99 -11.03 0.09
C THR A 54 20.75 -10.51 1.51
N ASN A 55 21.36 -11.15 2.51
CA ASN A 55 21.28 -10.74 3.92
C ASN A 55 19.87 -10.71 4.57
N MET A 56 18.83 -11.27 3.92
CA MET A 56 17.45 -11.28 4.44
C MET A 56 17.30 -11.79 5.88
N GLN A 57 18.03 -12.85 6.24
CA GLN A 57 17.93 -13.46 7.58
C GLN A 57 18.35 -12.47 8.67
N ALA A 58 19.50 -11.82 8.51
CA ALA A 58 19.98 -10.85 9.49
C ALA A 58 19.07 -9.63 9.59
N ALA A 59 18.48 -9.19 8.48
CA ALA A 59 17.52 -8.09 8.47
C ALA A 59 16.19 -8.46 9.14
N TYR A 60 15.67 -9.66 8.89
CA TYR A 60 14.47 -10.17 9.58
C TYR A 60 14.68 -10.29 11.08
N ASP A 61 15.83 -10.84 11.51
CA ASP A 61 16.17 -10.96 12.93
C ASP A 61 16.27 -9.58 13.61
N ALA A 62 16.95 -8.62 12.97
CA ALA A 62 17.07 -7.26 13.50
C ALA A 62 15.72 -6.53 13.54
N TRP A 63 14.85 -6.74 12.55
CA TRP A 63 13.50 -6.19 12.52
C TRP A 63 12.64 -6.79 13.62
N TYR A 64 12.68 -8.11 13.82
CA TYR A 64 11.94 -8.77 14.89
C TYR A 64 12.39 -8.27 16.27
N ASP A 65 13.71 -8.15 16.48
CA ASP A 65 14.28 -7.63 17.72
C ASP A 65 13.85 -6.17 17.98
N ALA A 66 13.80 -5.34 16.94
CA ALA A 66 13.26 -3.98 17.03
C ALA A 66 11.78 -3.97 17.43
N GLN A 67 10.95 -4.82 16.82
CA GLN A 67 9.52 -4.95 17.17
C GLN A 67 9.32 -5.41 18.62
N ALA A 68 10.11 -6.39 19.09
CA ALA A 68 10.07 -6.84 20.47
C ALA A 68 10.49 -5.74 21.46
N TYR A 69 11.49 -4.92 21.09
CA TYR A 69 11.89 -3.74 21.85
C TYR A 69 10.78 -2.69 21.91
N LEU A 70 10.12 -2.38 20.79
CA LEU A 70 9.00 -1.42 20.74
C LEU A 70 7.84 -1.85 21.64
N VAL A 71 7.49 -3.15 21.63
CA VAL A 71 6.52 -3.72 22.60
C VAL A 71 6.97 -3.50 24.04
N GLY A 72 8.27 -3.66 24.31
CA GLY A 72 8.85 -3.41 25.63
C GLY A 72 8.80 -1.94 26.05
N VAL A 73 9.05 -1.01 25.13
CA VAL A 73 8.94 0.44 25.37
C VAL A 73 7.48 0.80 25.67
N GLN A 74 6.53 0.33 24.86
CA GLN A 74 5.10 0.54 25.04
C GLN A 74 4.61 0.03 26.40
N ALA A 75 5.13 -1.12 26.86
CA ALA A 75 4.79 -1.70 28.16
C ALA A 75 5.49 -1.01 29.35
N GLY A 76 6.42 -0.08 29.11
CA GLY A 76 7.30 0.49 30.13
C GLY A 76 8.31 -0.50 30.73
N MET A 77 8.64 -1.56 29.98
CA MET A 77 9.56 -2.64 30.39
C MET A 77 10.97 -2.50 29.79
N ALA A 78 11.12 -1.74 28.71
CA ALA A 78 12.40 -1.39 28.09
C ALA A 78 12.69 0.11 28.27
N ASP A 79 13.97 0.49 28.38
CA ASP A 79 14.39 1.90 28.46
C ASP A 79 14.38 2.51 27.05
N PRO A 80 13.59 3.57 26.78
CA PRO A 80 13.57 4.24 25.48
C PRO A 80 14.94 4.75 25.01
N GLN A 81 15.92 4.93 25.91
CA GLN A 81 17.28 5.34 25.56
C GLN A 81 18.11 4.22 24.89
N ASP A 82 17.68 2.95 24.97
CA ASP A 82 18.38 1.83 24.33
C ASP A 82 18.08 1.72 22.81
N VAL A 83 17.22 2.61 22.28
CA VAL A 83 16.75 2.63 20.88
C VAL A 83 17.90 2.63 19.86
N ASP A 84 19.02 3.29 20.16
CA ASP A 84 20.19 3.38 19.27
C ASP A 84 20.72 1.98 18.90
N THR A 85 20.63 1.01 19.81
CA THR A 85 21.10 -0.36 19.58
C THR A 85 20.27 -1.05 18.50
N TYR A 86 18.94 -0.97 18.63
CA TYR A 86 18.00 -1.62 17.71
C TYR A 86 17.94 -0.89 16.37
N TYR A 87 17.94 0.44 16.39
CA TYR A 87 17.99 1.26 15.19
C TYR A 87 19.25 0.97 14.36
N THR A 88 20.43 1.03 14.97
CA THR A 88 21.69 0.79 14.25
C THR A 88 21.78 -0.62 13.69
N ALA A 89 21.31 -1.62 14.46
CA ALA A 89 21.29 -3.01 14.01
C ALA A 89 20.39 -3.21 12.79
N LEU A 90 19.16 -2.68 12.83
CA LEU A 90 18.21 -2.78 11.74
C LEU A 90 18.67 -1.98 10.51
N GLU A 91 19.11 -0.75 10.68
CA GLU A 91 19.60 0.11 9.60
C GLU A 91 20.79 -0.55 8.88
N THR A 92 21.75 -1.07 9.66
CA THR A 92 22.89 -1.80 9.10
C THR A 92 22.44 -3.03 8.32
N ALA A 93 21.48 -3.79 8.85
CA ALA A 93 21.00 -5.00 8.19
C ALA A 93 20.25 -4.70 6.88
N ILE A 94 19.37 -3.68 6.88
CA ILE A 94 18.63 -3.19 5.70
C ILE A 94 19.59 -2.68 4.62
N ASN A 95 20.61 -1.92 5.01
CA ASN A 95 21.60 -1.37 4.09
C ASN A 95 22.49 -2.44 3.47
N ASN A 96 22.66 -3.59 4.14
CA ASN A 96 23.37 -4.74 3.60
C ASN A 96 22.47 -5.67 2.77
N MET A 97 21.17 -5.37 2.62
CA MET A 97 20.29 -6.12 1.72
C MET A 97 20.43 -5.62 0.29
N GLU A 98 21.16 -6.38 -0.52
CA GLU A 98 21.28 -6.18 -1.96
C GLU A 98 20.32 -7.09 -2.73
N PRO A 99 19.67 -6.62 -3.82
CA PRO A 99 18.85 -7.47 -4.67
C PRO A 99 19.61 -8.71 -5.13
N TRP A 100 19.04 -9.89 -4.91
CA TRP A 100 19.63 -11.11 -5.45
C TRP A 100 19.47 -11.14 -6.97
N GLN A 101 20.48 -11.67 -7.65
CA GLN A 101 20.46 -11.86 -9.09
C GLN A 101 20.56 -13.34 -9.39
N ALA A 102 19.68 -13.82 -10.26
CA ALA A 102 19.74 -15.17 -10.77
C ALA A 102 21.11 -15.43 -11.43
N VAL A 103 21.60 -16.66 -11.27
CA VAL A 103 22.84 -17.08 -11.93
C VAL A 103 22.62 -17.05 -13.44
N SER A 104 23.36 -16.20 -14.15
CA SER A 104 23.50 -16.30 -15.60
C SER A 104 24.54 -17.37 -15.96
N THR A 105 24.39 -18.01 -17.11
CA THR A 105 25.44 -18.86 -17.64
C THR A 105 26.65 -18.02 -18.04
N GLN A 106 27.84 -18.63 -17.94
CA GLN A 106 29.07 -18.02 -18.49
C GLN A 106 29.29 -18.36 -19.96
N ASP A 107 28.36 -19.14 -20.54
CA ASP A 107 28.36 -19.65 -21.91
C ASP A 107 29.71 -20.26 -22.32
N VAL A 108 29.81 -21.58 -22.15
CA VAL A 108 31.04 -22.30 -22.53
C VAL A 108 31.34 -22.10 -24.00
N GLN A 109 32.62 -21.87 -24.32
CA GLN A 109 33.08 -21.66 -25.69
C GLN A 109 33.21 -23.02 -26.42
N PRO A 110 32.33 -23.33 -27.37
CA PRO A 110 32.32 -24.62 -28.07
C PRO A 110 33.55 -24.77 -28.98
N THR A 111 34.05 -25.99 -29.17
CA THR A 111 35.15 -26.26 -30.11
C THR A 111 34.86 -27.48 -30.97
N PHE A 112 34.98 -27.31 -32.29
CA PHE A 112 34.90 -28.39 -33.28
C PHE A 112 36.33 -28.71 -33.74
N ASN A 113 36.84 -29.93 -33.50
CA ASN A 113 38.24 -30.24 -33.78
C ASN A 113 38.55 -30.49 -35.28
N ASN A 114 37.61 -30.23 -36.20
CA ASN A 114 37.75 -30.42 -37.65
C ASN A 114 38.02 -29.10 -38.40
N GLU A 115 38.78 -28.18 -37.80
CA GLU A 115 39.13 -26.86 -38.38
C GLU A 115 40.00 -26.93 -39.66
N ALA A 116 40.39 -28.12 -40.11
CA ALA A 116 41.28 -28.32 -41.27
C ALA A 116 40.67 -27.84 -42.60
N THR A 117 39.37 -27.57 -42.66
CA THR A 117 38.66 -27.09 -43.86
C THR A 117 38.59 -25.57 -43.99
N GLY A 118 39.05 -24.80 -43.00
CA GLY A 118 39.05 -23.34 -43.08
C GLY A 118 37.66 -22.71 -43.00
N THR A 119 36.68 -23.39 -42.39
CA THR A 119 35.41 -22.76 -42.00
C THR A 119 35.70 -21.70 -40.95
N ALA A 120 35.74 -20.44 -41.37
CA ALA A 120 35.67 -19.32 -40.43
C ALA A 120 34.28 -19.36 -39.81
N TYR A 121 34.17 -20.03 -38.68
CA TYR A 121 33.06 -19.83 -37.76
C TYR A 121 33.27 -18.43 -37.17
N ASP A 122 32.48 -17.44 -37.61
CA ASP A 122 32.73 -16.00 -37.49
C ASP A 122 32.44 -15.43 -36.08
N GLY A 123 32.90 -16.16 -35.05
CA GLY A 123 32.41 -15.99 -33.68
C GLY A 123 31.08 -16.71 -33.49
N TYR A 124 30.72 -17.02 -32.25
CA TYR A 124 29.51 -17.80 -31.91
C TYR A 124 28.20 -17.03 -32.12
N MET A 125 28.21 -16.05 -33.04
CA MET A 125 27.08 -15.26 -33.46
C MET A 125 27.03 -15.14 -34.98
N HIS A 126 25.85 -15.30 -35.57
CA HIS A 126 25.59 -15.04 -36.99
C HIS A 126 24.24 -14.32 -37.13
N ASP A 127 24.17 -13.25 -37.93
CA ASP A 127 22.99 -12.41 -38.15
C ASP A 127 22.22 -11.99 -36.86
N GLY A 128 22.93 -11.85 -35.74
CA GLY A 128 22.36 -11.45 -34.44
C GLY A 128 21.89 -12.61 -33.55
N PHE A 129 22.03 -13.86 -33.98
CA PHE A 129 21.74 -15.05 -33.18
C PHE A 129 23.00 -15.57 -32.49
N ASP A 130 22.97 -15.68 -31.16
CA ASP A 130 24.03 -16.28 -30.35
C ASP A 130 23.78 -17.78 -30.15
N TYR A 131 24.75 -18.61 -30.55
CA TYR A 131 24.63 -20.06 -30.46
C TYR A 131 25.10 -20.63 -29.13
N THR A 132 25.46 -19.79 -28.18
CA THR A 132 26.00 -20.22 -26.89
C THR A 132 25.13 -19.81 -25.70
N THR A 133 23.98 -19.19 -25.95
CA THR A 133 23.05 -18.76 -24.90
C THR A 133 22.64 -19.90 -23.98
N ASN A 134 22.80 -19.70 -22.67
CA ASN A 134 22.40 -20.67 -21.64
C ASN A 134 23.07 -22.04 -21.80
N LEU A 135 24.31 -22.06 -22.30
CA LEU A 135 25.10 -23.27 -22.51
C LEU A 135 26.09 -23.50 -21.34
N LEU A 136 25.82 -24.51 -20.52
CA LEU A 136 26.61 -24.86 -19.33
C LEU A 136 27.83 -25.71 -19.65
N TYR A 137 27.71 -26.60 -20.63
CA TYR A 137 28.79 -27.50 -21.03
C TYR A 137 28.65 -27.96 -22.47
N PHE A 138 29.79 -28.11 -23.14
CA PHE A 138 29.89 -28.59 -24.51
C PHE A 138 31.18 -29.41 -24.62
N ALA A 139 31.06 -30.72 -24.76
CA ALA A 139 32.26 -31.55 -24.85
C ALA A 139 33.02 -31.27 -26.16
N ALA A 140 34.34 -31.38 -26.16
CA ALA A 140 35.10 -31.23 -27.40
C ALA A 140 34.57 -32.21 -28.47
N CYS A 141 34.41 -31.76 -29.72
CA CYS A 141 33.82 -32.57 -30.79
C CYS A 141 34.89 -33.04 -31.81
N PRO A 142 35.69 -34.11 -31.53
CA PRO A 142 36.65 -34.65 -32.48
C PRO A 142 36.11 -35.74 -33.40
N SER A 143 34.99 -36.39 -33.06
CA SER A 143 34.55 -37.61 -33.77
C SER A 143 33.06 -37.93 -33.65
N TYR A 144 32.24 -37.06 -33.05
CA TYR A 144 30.80 -37.30 -32.88
C TYR A 144 30.06 -36.97 -34.19
N SER A 145 30.38 -37.72 -35.25
CA SER A 145 29.57 -37.73 -36.46
C SER A 145 28.68 -38.95 -36.49
N THR A 146 27.40 -38.75 -36.78
CA THR A 146 26.61 -39.79 -37.41
C THR A 146 26.59 -39.57 -38.88
N ASN A 147 27.17 -40.53 -39.60
CA ASN A 147 27.15 -40.54 -41.04
C ASN A 147 25.85 -41.19 -41.54
N ASP A 148 25.17 -40.51 -42.44
CA ASP A 148 24.14 -41.12 -43.26
C ASP A 148 24.59 -41.10 -44.72
N THR A 149 24.35 -42.22 -45.43
CA THR A 149 24.67 -42.35 -46.85
C THR A 149 23.42 -42.74 -47.63
N ASN A 150 23.07 -41.92 -48.62
CA ASN A 150 21.95 -42.17 -49.53
C ASN A 150 21.96 -41.22 -50.73
N ALA A 151 21.41 -41.66 -51.85
CA ALA A 151 21.39 -40.89 -53.09
C ALA A 151 22.79 -40.36 -53.49
N ASP A 152 23.84 -41.11 -53.17
CA ASP A 152 25.26 -40.74 -53.29
C ASP A 152 25.70 -39.50 -52.49
N VAL A 153 24.90 -39.03 -51.52
CA VAL A 153 25.25 -37.97 -50.58
C VAL A 153 25.62 -38.59 -49.24
N ILE A 154 26.65 -38.03 -48.60
CA ILE A 154 27.11 -38.37 -47.25
C ILE A 154 26.89 -37.12 -46.39
N ILE A 155 26.12 -37.25 -45.30
CA ILE A 155 25.97 -36.19 -44.29
C ILE A 155 26.57 -36.70 -43.00
N ASP A 156 27.55 -35.96 -42.48
CA ASP A 156 28.13 -36.15 -41.16
C ASP A 156 27.61 -35.03 -40.23
N MET A 157 26.74 -35.38 -39.29
CA MET A 157 26.20 -34.45 -38.29
C MET A 157 27.09 -34.39 -37.06
N TYR A 158 27.62 -33.21 -36.74
CA TYR A 158 28.53 -32.96 -35.63
C TYR A 158 27.86 -32.17 -34.51
N TYR A 159 27.64 -32.86 -33.40
CA TYR A 159 27.41 -32.24 -32.10
C TYR A 159 27.76 -33.24 -30.99
N PRO A 160 28.33 -32.78 -29.86
CA PRO A 160 28.76 -33.64 -28.77
C PRO A 160 27.67 -33.77 -27.69
N ASN A 161 28.00 -34.44 -26.58
CA ASN A 161 27.26 -34.25 -25.34
C ASN A 161 27.32 -32.78 -24.93
N ALA A 162 26.16 -32.21 -24.60
CA ALA A 162 26.02 -30.83 -24.19
C ALA A 162 25.08 -30.73 -22.99
N VAL A 163 25.23 -29.67 -22.20
CA VAL A 163 24.34 -29.33 -21.08
C VAL A 163 23.88 -27.90 -21.25
N MET A 164 22.57 -27.71 -21.30
CA MET A 164 21.88 -26.43 -21.40
C MET A 164 21.16 -26.12 -20.09
N MET A 165 20.95 -24.84 -19.81
CA MET A 165 20.19 -24.35 -18.66
C MET A 165 18.87 -23.74 -19.12
N TYR A 166 17.74 -24.33 -18.76
CA TYR A 166 16.42 -23.74 -19.03
C TYR A 166 15.98 -22.87 -17.85
N ASP A 167 15.93 -21.55 -18.04
CA ASP A 167 15.48 -20.56 -17.05
C ASP A 167 14.05 -20.04 -17.31
N GLY A 168 13.47 -20.33 -18.48
CA GLY A 168 12.12 -19.90 -18.86
C GLY A 168 12.02 -18.48 -19.39
N ILE A 169 13.14 -17.79 -19.61
CA ILE A 169 13.17 -16.42 -20.12
C ILE A 169 13.37 -16.48 -21.64
N GLU A 170 12.43 -15.93 -22.42
CA GLU A 170 12.46 -16.04 -23.89
C GLU A 170 13.73 -15.47 -24.52
N SER A 171 14.25 -14.35 -24.00
CA SER A 171 15.51 -13.75 -24.47
C SER A 171 16.76 -14.57 -24.13
N HIS A 172 16.65 -15.58 -23.26
CA HIS A 172 17.74 -16.48 -22.87
C HIS A 172 17.47 -17.93 -23.30
N THR A 173 16.69 -18.12 -24.37
CA THR A 173 16.31 -19.47 -24.79
C THR A 173 17.57 -20.30 -25.11
N PRO A 174 17.74 -21.50 -24.50
CA PRO A 174 19.02 -22.20 -24.55
C PRO A 174 19.39 -22.66 -25.95
N THR A 175 20.61 -22.35 -26.37
CA THR A 175 21.07 -22.59 -27.74
C THR A 175 22.48 -23.19 -27.72
N MET A 176 22.74 -24.15 -28.62
CA MET A 176 24.08 -24.72 -28.85
C MET A 176 24.43 -24.69 -30.33
N PRO A 177 25.71 -24.59 -30.71
CA PRO A 177 26.07 -24.72 -32.11
C PRO A 177 26.06 -26.17 -32.55
N ILE A 178 25.70 -26.36 -33.81
CA ILE A 178 25.79 -27.65 -34.51
C ILE A 178 26.51 -27.45 -35.84
N MET A 179 27.10 -28.52 -36.35
CA MET A 179 27.75 -28.51 -37.66
C MET A 179 27.32 -29.72 -38.48
N ALA A 180 27.17 -29.55 -39.79
CA ALA A 180 26.95 -30.61 -40.74
C ALA A 180 28.02 -30.55 -41.81
N LEU A 181 28.70 -31.68 -42.07
CA LEU A 181 29.60 -31.82 -43.20
C LEU A 181 28.91 -32.66 -44.25
N ALA A 182 28.69 -32.07 -45.42
CA ALA A 182 28.09 -32.79 -46.52
C ALA A 182 29.09 -33.03 -47.64
N SER A 183 29.11 -34.25 -48.16
CA SER A 183 29.94 -34.66 -49.29
C SER A 183 29.19 -35.62 -50.22
N LYS A 184 29.80 -35.97 -51.35
CA LYS A 184 29.19 -36.90 -52.31
C LYS A 184 30.14 -38.03 -52.68
N SER A 185 29.56 -39.20 -52.95
CA SER A 185 30.28 -40.42 -53.34
C SER A 185 30.20 -40.73 -54.83
N SER A 186 29.44 -39.96 -55.62
CA SER A 186 29.32 -40.15 -57.07
C SER A 186 29.79 -38.96 -57.92
N SER A 187 29.98 -39.22 -59.22
CA SER A 187 30.44 -38.23 -60.20
C SER A 187 29.37 -37.22 -60.62
N SER A 188 28.08 -37.50 -60.35
CA SER A 188 26.96 -36.62 -60.70
C SER A 188 26.87 -35.42 -59.76
N ALA A 189 26.22 -34.34 -60.20
CA ALA A 189 25.80 -33.28 -59.30
C ALA A 189 24.77 -33.86 -58.31
N ARG A 190 24.84 -33.41 -57.06
CA ARG A 190 23.90 -33.79 -56.00
C ARG A 190 23.46 -32.57 -55.21
N TYR A 191 22.30 -32.67 -54.59
CA TYR A 191 21.67 -31.55 -53.88
C TYR A 191 21.23 -31.97 -52.48
N ILE A 192 21.20 -30.99 -51.58
CA ILE A 192 20.58 -31.09 -50.26
C ILE A 192 19.43 -30.08 -50.22
N TYR A 193 18.25 -30.58 -49.87
CA TYR A 193 16.99 -29.82 -49.86
C TYR A 193 16.49 -29.51 -48.45
N GLN A 194 16.59 -30.47 -47.53
CA GLN A 194 16.21 -30.28 -46.12
C GLN A 194 17.13 -31.08 -45.19
N LEU A 195 17.38 -30.54 -43.98
CA LEU A 195 18.13 -31.16 -42.89
C LEU A 195 17.71 -30.52 -41.57
N TYR A 196 17.03 -31.27 -40.70
CA TYR A 196 16.49 -30.75 -39.45
C TYR A 196 16.27 -31.84 -38.38
N PRO A 197 16.21 -31.47 -37.09
CA PRO A 197 15.82 -32.39 -36.01
C PRO A 197 14.38 -32.85 -36.20
N ALA A 198 14.16 -34.16 -36.24
CA ALA A 198 12.87 -34.79 -36.38
C ALA A 198 12.27 -35.20 -35.02
N GLU A 199 10.95 -35.35 -34.98
CA GLU A 199 10.19 -35.84 -33.83
C GLU A 199 10.65 -37.23 -33.39
N SER A 200 10.84 -38.15 -34.35
CA SER A 200 11.28 -39.51 -34.08
C SER A 200 11.86 -40.20 -35.31
N ALA A 201 12.46 -41.38 -35.11
CA ALA A 201 12.99 -42.23 -36.18
C ALA A 201 11.96 -42.68 -37.23
N GLU A 202 10.66 -42.54 -36.96
CA GLU A 202 9.55 -42.96 -37.84
C GLU A 202 8.72 -41.78 -38.38
N SER A 203 8.92 -40.57 -37.85
CA SER A 203 8.16 -39.36 -38.19
C SER A 203 9.11 -38.29 -38.71
N ASN A 204 8.84 -37.74 -39.89
CA ASN A 204 9.57 -36.58 -40.41
C ASN A 204 8.93 -35.25 -39.96
N ALA A 205 8.09 -35.27 -38.93
CA ALA A 205 7.62 -34.04 -38.29
C ALA A 205 8.73 -33.38 -37.47
N ASP A 206 8.52 -32.12 -37.11
CA ASP A 206 9.50 -31.32 -36.38
C ASP A 206 9.71 -31.86 -34.97
N ASN A 207 10.94 -31.78 -34.49
CA ASN A 207 11.21 -32.14 -33.11
C ASN A 207 10.48 -31.16 -32.16
N PRO A 208 9.66 -31.65 -31.21
CA PRO A 208 8.88 -30.77 -30.32
C PRO A 208 9.74 -30.03 -29.29
N TYR A 209 11.02 -30.39 -29.15
CA TYR A 209 11.92 -29.83 -28.14
C TYR A 209 13.07 -29.01 -28.74
N PHE A 210 13.47 -29.28 -29.99
CA PHE A 210 14.62 -28.65 -30.61
C PHE A 210 14.31 -28.14 -32.01
N ARG A 211 14.68 -26.90 -32.28
CA ARG A 211 14.61 -26.31 -33.62
C ARG A 211 15.95 -25.69 -34.01
N LEU A 212 16.13 -25.46 -35.30
CA LEU A 212 17.25 -24.64 -35.78
C LEU A 212 16.90 -23.16 -35.63
N THR A 213 17.89 -22.33 -35.33
CA THR A 213 17.67 -20.88 -35.13
C THR A 213 17.57 -20.13 -36.44
N GLU A 214 18.25 -20.63 -37.48
CA GLU A 214 18.34 -19.95 -38.75
C GLU A 214 18.65 -20.93 -39.90
N ASN A 215 19.07 -20.36 -41.01
CA ASN A 215 19.52 -21.06 -42.20
C ASN A 215 20.91 -21.65 -42.00
N TRP A 216 21.18 -22.79 -42.62
CA TRP A 216 22.53 -23.33 -42.59
C TRP A 216 23.46 -22.48 -43.45
N HIS A 217 24.63 -22.12 -42.91
CA HIS A 217 25.61 -21.26 -43.55
C HIS A 217 27.01 -21.87 -43.43
N GLY A 218 27.95 -21.47 -44.29
CA GLY A 218 29.33 -21.94 -44.20
C GLY A 218 30.08 -21.86 -45.52
N VAL A 219 31.22 -22.55 -45.62
CA VAL A 219 32.11 -22.48 -46.78
C VAL A 219 32.40 -23.88 -47.29
N SER A 220 32.43 -24.02 -48.62
CA SER A 220 32.85 -25.26 -49.26
C SER A 220 34.35 -25.30 -49.53
N THR A 221 34.92 -26.50 -49.69
CA THR A 221 36.37 -26.70 -49.86
C THR A 221 37.01 -26.00 -51.06
N ASP A 222 36.22 -25.58 -52.06
CA ASP A 222 36.70 -24.79 -53.21
C ASP A 222 36.63 -23.27 -52.96
N GLY A 223 36.31 -22.86 -51.74
CA GLY A 223 36.26 -21.47 -51.29
C GLY A 223 34.98 -20.73 -51.68
N VAL A 224 33.94 -21.45 -52.13
CA VAL A 224 32.63 -20.84 -52.35
C VAL A 224 31.94 -20.62 -51.01
N ASP A 225 31.62 -19.35 -50.76
CA ASP A 225 30.87 -18.92 -49.60
C ASP A 225 29.37 -19.23 -49.79
N HIS A 226 28.78 -19.88 -48.79
CA HIS A 226 27.37 -20.24 -48.71
C HIS A 226 26.63 -19.47 -47.60
N THR A 227 27.19 -18.35 -47.11
CA THR A 227 26.59 -17.43 -46.11
C THR A 227 25.15 -16.99 -46.42
N ALA A 228 24.74 -16.94 -47.69
CA ALA A 228 23.40 -16.49 -48.10
C ALA A 228 22.47 -17.60 -48.63
N CYS A 229 22.81 -18.90 -48.47
CA CYS A 229 22.40 -19.89 -49.49
C CYS A 229 21.50 -21.06 -49.06
N TRP A 230 20.93 -21.12 -47.86
CA TRP A 230 19.96 -22.19 -47.60
C TRP A 230 18.83 -21.88 -46.64
N GLN A 231 17.68 -21.48 -47.18
CA GLN A 231 16.41 -21.50 -46.43
C GLN A 231 16.16 -22.91 -45.88
N TRP A 232 16.27 -23.05 -44.56
CA TRP A 232 15.60 -24.11 -43.81
C TRP A 232 14.12 -23.93 -44.15
N THR A 233 13.57 -24.73 -45.05
CA THR A 233 12.21 -24.47 -45.56
C THR A 233 11.16 -24.85 -44.52
N MET A 234 11.01 -24.01 -43.50
CA MET A 234 9.78 -23.81 -42.76
C MET A 234 9.34 -22.37 -42.98
N ASP A 235 8.08 -22.23 -43.35
CA ASP A 235 7.44 -20.96 -43.65
C ASP A 235 7.52 -20.04 -42.42
N GLU A 236 8.16 -18.87 -42.55
CA GLU A 236 8.25 -17.83 -41.51
C GLU A 236 6.87 -17.39 -40.98
N THR A 237 5.79 -17.73 -41.69
CA THR A 237 4.41 -17.32 -41.35
C THR A 237 3.54 -18.43 -40.76
N ASN A 238 4.01 -19.69 -40.66
CA ASN A 238 3.16 -20.81 -40.24
C ASN A 238 3.86 -21.78 -39.26
N VAL A 239 3.67 -21.49 -37.97
CA VAL A 239 4.22 -22.22 -36.82
C VAL A 239 3.62 -23.60 -36.58
N ASN A 240 2.79 -24.11 -37.49
CA ASN A 240 2.16 -25.43 -37.37
C ASN A 240 2.12 -26.17 -38.73
N GLY A 241 3.11 -27.04 -38.95
CA GLY A 241 2.91 -28.29 -39.68
C GLY A 241 2.93 -28.22 -41.20
N THR A 242 4.12 -28.25 -41.79
CA THR A 242 4.64 -29.31 -42.68
C THR A 242 5.87 -28.79 -43.45
N PRO A 243 6.91 -29.61 -43.66
CA PRO A 243 8.03 -29.24 -44.52
C PRO A 243 7.48 -28.85 -45.90
N GLN A 244 8.01 -27.79 -46.53
CA GLN A 244 7.59 -27.47 -47.89
C GLN A 244 7.77 -28.70 -48.77
N GLY A 245 6.67 -29.17 -49.39
CA GLY A 245 6.70 -30.34 -50.26
C GLY A 245 7.77 -30.16 -51.34
N PHE A 246 8.48 -31.24 -51.70
CA PHE A 246 9.51 -31.23 -52.73
C PHE A 246 9.07 -30.42 -53.96
N ALA A 247 9.58 -29.21 -54.11
CA ALA A 247 9.32 -28.34 -55.25
C ALA A 247 10.13 -28.87 -56.44
N GLY A 248 9.68 -29.97 -57.02
CA GLY A 248 10.46 -30.74 -57.99
C GLY A 248 11.10 -29.87 -59.06
N ALA A 249 12.41 -30.08 -59.27
CA ALA A 249 13.30 -29.56 -60.33
C ALA A 249 13.27 -28.08 -60.76
N SER A 250 12.27 -27.26 -60.42
CA SER A 250 12.00 -25.98 -61.12
C SER A 250 12.49 -24.72 -60.40
N SER A 251 12.79 -24.77 -59.11
CA SER A 251 13.52 -23.68 -58.43
C SER A 251 14.88 -24.19 -57.98
N THR A 252 15.95 -23.66 -58.58
CA THR A 252 17.33 -24.01 -58.26
C THR A 252 17.93 -23.17 -57.15
N ASP A 253 17.17 -22.20 -56.64
CA ASP A 253 17.66 -21.10 -55.83
C ASP A 253 17.70 -21.43 -54.32
N ASN A 254 17.01 -22.50 -53.90
CA ASN A 254 16.85 -22.90 -52.49
C ASN A 254 17.48 -24.27 -52.16
N ARG A 255 18.66 -24.61 -52.73
CA ARG A 255 19.33 -25.90 -52.51
C ARG A 255 20.84 -25.76 -52.38
N LEU A 256 21.46 -26.55 -51.51
CA LEU A 256 22.90 -26.67 -51.49
C LEU A 256 23.35 -27.64 -52.60
N GLY A 257 24.08 -27.12 -53.58
CA GLY A 257 24.65 -27.93 -54.66
C GLY A 257 26.04 -28.45 -54.33
N LEU A 258 26.22 -29.77 -54.41
CA LEU A 258 27.51 -30.43 -54.28
C LEU A 258 28.09 -30.69 -55.68
N TYR A 259 28.88 -29.72 -56.18
CA TYR A 259 29.46 -29.73 -57.52
C TYR A 259 30.88 -30.30 -57.55
N ARG A 260 31.38 -30.72 -58.71
CA ARG A 260 32.79 -31.10 -58.83
C ARG A 260 33.63 -29.84 -59.02
N SER A 261 34.53 -29.51 -58.08
CA SER A 261 35.41 -28.35 -58.24
C SER A 261 36.61 -28.71 -59.14
N GLY A 262 36.76 -28.00 -60.26
CA GLY A 262 37.97 -28.01 -61.09
C GLY A 262 38.13 -29.18 -62.09
N ALA A 263 38.78 -28.88 -63.22
CA ALA A 263 38.93 -29.73 -64.41
C ALA A 263 39.83 -30.99 -64.26
N SER A 264 40.05 -31.51 -63.05
CA SER A 264 40.90 -32.68 -62.81
C SER A 264 40.07 -33.92 -62.48
N PHE A 265 40.41 -35.05 -63.11
CA PHE A 265 39.80 -36.35 -62.84
C PHE A 265 40.06 -36.87 -61.40
N TRP A 266 40.99 -36.21 -60.69
CA TRP A 266 41.48 -36.53 -59.35
C TRP A 266 41.07 -35.54 -58.25
N ALA A 267 40.17 -34.59 -58.55
CA ALA A 267 39.68 -33.62 -57.56
C ALA A 267 38.75 -34.30 -56.54
N ASP A 268 38.94 -34.00 -55.25
CA ASP A 268 38.15 -34.50 -54.13
C ASP A 268 36.67 -34.11 -54.26
N PRO A 269 35.74 -34.92 -53.70
CA PRO A 269 34.33 -34.53 -53.63
C PRO A 269 34.19 -33.17 -52.95
N SER A 270 33.31 -32.30 -53.47
CA SER A 270 33.02 -31.04 -52.78
C SER A 270 32.48 -31.34 -51.40
N ILE A 271 33.18 -30.81 -50.40
CA ILE A 271 32.78 -30.85 -49.02
C ILE A 271 32.23 -29.46 -48.71
N ALA A 272 30.98 -29.40 -48.29
CA ALA A 272 30.39 -28.20 -47.70
C ALA A 272 30.32 -28.41 -46.19
N ALA A 273 30.99 -27.55 -45.44
CA ALA A 273 30.90 -27.55 -43.98
C ALA A 273 29.97 -26.42 -43.58
N MET A 274 28.86 -26.78 -42.94
CA MET A 274 27.77 -25.88 -42.61
C MET A 274 27.56 -25.82 -41.11
N ALA A 275 27.29 -24.64 -40.57
CA ALA A 275 26.95 -24.40 -39.17
C ALA A 275 25.52 -23.88 -39.02
N ASN A 276 24.96 -24.06 -37.83
CA ASN A 276 23.68 -23.51 -37.41
C ASN A 276 23.61 -23.48 -35.87
N GLY A 277 22.70 -22.70 -35.31
CA GLY A 277 22.29 -22.80 -33.91
C GLY A 277 21.15 -23.79 -33.74
N MET A 278 21.17 -24.56 -32.66
CA MET A 278 20.07 -25.43 -32.27
C MET A 278 19.56 -25.02 -30.90
N GLN A 279 18.30 -24.63 -30.88
CA GLN A 279 17.65 -24.03 -29.73
C GLN A 279 16.67 -25.01 -29.08
N PHE A 280 16.69 -25.07 -27.75
CA PHE A 280 15.68 -25.77 -26.97
C PHE A 280 14.40 -24.91 -26.90
N VAL A 281 13.32 -25.40 -27.49
CA VAL A 281 11.99 -24.75 -27.53
C VAL A 281 10.93 -25.52 -26.76
N GLY A 282 11.34 -26.60 -26.10
CA GLY A 282 10.47 -27.34 -25.20
C GLY A 282 10.14 -26.55 -23.94
N SER A 283 9.13 -27.03 -23.21
CA SER A 283 8.86 -26.63 -21.84
C SER A 283 9.25 -27.75 -20.87
N MET A 284 9.50 -27.38 -19.62
CA MET A 284 9.76 -28.34 -18.53
C MET A 284 8.81 -28.07 -17.37
N ASP A 285 8.04 -29.07 -16.98
CA ASP A 285 7.11 -28.98 -15.85
C ASP A 285 7.84 -28.79 -14.51
N SER A 286 7.14 -28.25 -13.50
CA SER A 286 7.67 -27.98 -12.15
C SER A 286 8.15 -29.23 -11.39
N GLY A 287 7.76 -30.43 -11.82
CA GLY A 287 8.23 -31.72 -11.28
C GLY A 287 9.45 -32.32 -11.99
N THR A 288 9.93 -31.69 -13.07
CA THR A 288 11.02 -32.21 -13.91
C THR A 288 12.25 -31.31 -13.79
N TYR A 289 13.30 -31.80 -13.12
CA TYR A 289 14.48 -30.99 -12.80
C TYR A 289 15.62 -31.10 -13.82
N SER A 290 15.61 -32.12 -14.66
CA SER A 290 16.43 -32.22 -15.85
C SER A 290 15.80 -33.17 -16.86
N ALA A 291 16.17 -33.04 -18.13
CA ALA A 291 15.79 -33.94 -19.19
C ALA A 291 17.02 -34.26 -20.06
N ALA A 292 16.97 -35.42 -20.73
CA ALA A 292 18.03 -35.89 -21.61
C ALA A 292 17.43 -36.27 -22.97
N TYR A 293 18.05 -35.80 -24.04
CA TYR A 293 17.54 -35.95 -25.39
C TYR A 293 18.61 -36.52 -26.31
N ASN A 294 18.22 -37.52 -27.10
CA ASN A 294 18.93 -37.94 -28.29
C ASN A 294 18.07 -37.57 -29.49
N LEU A 295 18.67 -37.02 -30.53
CA LEU A 295 17.92 -36.48 -31.66
C LEU A 295 17.95 -37.43 -32.85
N ASP A 296 16.80 -37.51 -33.48
CA ASP A 296 16.63 -38.02 -34.83
C ASP A 296 16.70 -36.84 -35.81
N TRP A 297 17.18 -37.10 -37.01
CA TRP A 297 17.37 -36.09 -38.05
C TRP A 297 16.71 -36.54 -39.33
N TYR A 298 15.84 -35.69 -39.87
CA TYR A 298 15.32 -35.88 -41.21
C TYR A 298 16.21 -35.17 -42.21
N ARG A 299 16.43 -35.81 -43.37
CA ARG A 299 17.07 -35.17 -44.51
C ARG A 299 16.44 -35.55 -45.83
N LEU A 300 16.47 -34.61 -46.77
CA LEU A 300 16.10 -34.80 -48.17
C LEU A 300 17.28 -34.40 -49.06
N THR A 301 17.82 -35.37 -49.81
CA THR A 301 18.99 -35.19 -50.69
C THR A 301 18.69 -35.73 -52.08
N GLY A 302 19.64 -35.68 -53.02
CA GLY A 302 19.52 -36.36 -54.31
C GLY A 302 18.77 -35.56 -55.37
N ASP A 303 17.96 -36.24 -56.20
CA ASP A 303 17.27 -35.65 -57.37
C ASP A 303 15.73 -35.79 -57.29
N GLY A 304 15.18 -36.42 -56.23
CA GLY A 304 13.75 -36.69 -56.06
C GLY A 304 13.29 -36.82 -54.60
N ALA A 305 11.97 -36.76 -54.34
CA ALA A 305 11.41 -36.90 -52.99
C ALA A 305 11.65 -38.29 -52.34
N ASP A 306 11.81 -39.33 -53.17
CA ASP A 306 12.12 -40.71 -52.75
C ASP A 306 13.51 -40.85 -52.11
N ASP A 307 14.36 -39.83 -52.28
CA ASP A 307 15.70 -39.80 -51.72
C ASP A 307 15.70 -39.27 -50.26
N SER A 308 14.57 -39.17 -49.56
CA SER A 308 14.52 -38.78 -48.14
C SER A 308 14.95 -39.90 -47.18
N LYS A 309 15.41 -39.56 -45.97
CA LYS A 309 15.67 -40.53 -44.88
C LYS A 309 15.70 -39.86 -43.51
N ILE A 310 15.43 -40.65 -42.48
CA ILE A 310 15.66 -40.30 -41.08
C ILE A 310 16.85 -41.10 -40.56
N PHE A 311 17.72 -40.44 -39.79
CA PHE A 311 18.85 -41.08 -39.13
C PHE A 311 19.03 -40.52 -37.73
N SER A 312 19.47 -41.37 -36.80
CA SER A 312 19.61 -41.03 -35.38
C SER A 312 21.05 -40.73 -35.03
N ASN A 313 21.28 -39.75 -34.16
CA ASN A 313 22.56 -39.62 -33.46
C ASN A 313 22.40 -39.99 -31.98
N THR A 314 22.65 -41.26 -31.69
CA THR A 314 22.61 -41.83 -30.34
C THR A 314 23.93 -41.69 -29.58
N ASN A 315 24.97 -41.16 -30.21
CA ASN A 315 26.31 -41.03 -29.61
C ASN A 315 26.51 -39.71 -28.87
N ALA A 316 25.55 -38.79 -29.00
CA ALA A 316 25.52 -37.50 -28.32
C ALA A 316 24.17 -37.33 -27.61
N THR A 317 24.22 -36.97 -26.33
CA THR A 317 23.05 -36.68 -25.49
C THR A 317 23.08 -35.22 -25.08
N ILE A 318 21.95 -34.55 -25.30
CA ILE A 318 21.75 -33.15 -24.91
C ILE A 318 20.97 -33.18 -23.60
N TYR A 319 21.56 -32.61 -22.56
CA TYR A 319 20.92 -32.47 -21.26
C TYR A 319 20.39 -31.05 -21.10
N VAL A 320 19.20 -30.92 -20.55
CA VAL A 320 18.61 -29.62 -20.18
C VAL A 320 18.34 -29.64 -18.68
N VAL A 321 18.97 -28.73 -17.94
CA VAL A 321 18.76 -28.54 -16.50
C VAL A 321 17.66 -27.50 -16.31
N ASN A 322 16.63 -27.81 -15.51
CA ASN A 322 15.49 -26.93 -15.29
C ASN A 322 15.78 -25.93 -14.15
N TYR A 323 16.47 -24.85 -14.46
CA TYR A 323 16.73 -23.76 -13.51
C TYR A 323 15.47 -22.91 -13.26
N LYS A 324 14.53 -22.86 -14.21
CA LYS A 324 13.22 -22.20 -14.06
C LYS A 324 12.48 -22.65 -12.80
N ALA A 325 12.49 -23.96 -12.50
CA ALA A 325 11.81 -24.48 -11.31
C ALA A 325 12.28 -23.84 -9.99
N LEU A 326 13.54 -23.38 -9.95
CA LEU A 326 14.11 -22.68 -8.80
C LEU A 326 13.63 -21.24 -8.75
N LEU A 327 13.62 -20.55 -9.89
CA LEU A 327 13.11 -19.17 -10.02
C LEU A 327 11.62 -19.12 -9.62
N ASP A 328 10.80 -20.01 -10.16
CA ASP A 328 9.38 -20.13 -9.82
C ASP A 328 9.16 -20.41 -8.32
N ALA A 329 10.05 -21.17 -7.68
CA ALA A 329 9.98 -21.44 -6.25
C ALA A 329 10.35 -20.23 -5.39
N ILE A 330 11.30 -19.41 -5.84
CA ILE A 330 11.66 -18.14 -5.17
C ILE A 330 10.52 -17.14 -5.33
N ASP A 331 10.05 -16.91 -6.56
CA ASP A 331 8.99 -15.94 -6.86
C ASP A 331 7.68 -16.33 -6.17
N GLY A 332 7.38 -17.63 -6.11
CA GLY A 332 6.21 -18.18 -5.42
C GLY A 332 6.40 -18.35 -3.91
N ALA A 333 7.50 -17.89 -3.29
CA ALA A 333 7.77 -18.14 -1.87
C ALA A 333 6.84 -17.35 -0.93
N GLY A 334 6.31 -16.20 -1.37
CA GLY A 334 5.45 -15.33 -0.58
C GLY A 334 6.23 -14.46 0.41
N LEU A 335 7.38 -13.92 -0.02
CA LEU A 335 8.28 -13.10 0.81
C LEU A 335 7.68 -11.74 1.19
N GLU A 336 6.70 -11.25 0.44
CA GLU A 336 5.95 -10.02 0.72
C GLU A 336 5.16 -10.08 2.03
N ASN A 337 4.88 -11.29 2.51
CA ASN A 337 4.13 -11.53 3.75
C ASN A 337 5.04 -11.96 4.91
N ILE A 338 6.38 -11.87 4.77
CA ILE A 338 7.34 -12.48 5.71
C ILE A 338 7.17 -11.98 7.16
N THR A 339 6.76 -10.71 7.32
CA THR A 339 6.55 -10.06 8.63
C THR A 339 5.24 -10.45 9.29
N SER A 340 4.32 -11.11 8.58
CA SER A 340 3.08 -11.66 9.12
C SER A 340 3.22 -13.10 9.61
N TYR A 341 4.28 -13.81 9.18
CA TYR A 341 4.50 -15.18 9.57
C TYR A 341 5.14 -15.29 10.96
N SER A 342 4.88 -16.40 11.64
CA SER A 342 5.56 -16.74 12.89
C SER A 342 7.08 -16.71 12.69
N TYR A 343 7.85 -16.25 13.68
CA TYR A 343 9.31 -16.15 13.59
C TYR A 343 9.97 -17.44 13.07
N SER A 344 9.58 -18.61 13.59
CA SER A 344 10.11 -19.91 13.12
C SER A 344 9.74 -20.24 11.68
N GLY A 345 8.55 -19.84 11.23
CA GLY A 345 8.09 -20.04 9.86
C GLY A 345 8.84 -19.13 8.87
N ALA A 346 8.98 -17.85 9.21
CA ALA A 346 9.69 -16.87 8.41
C ALA A 346 11.17 -17.23 8.23
N THR A 347 11.87 -17.54 9.32
CA THR A 347 13.28 -17.95 9.29
C THR A 347 13.50 -19.24 8.48
N ALA A 348 12.61 -20.24 8.62
CA ALA A 348 12.66 -21.44 7.80
C ALA A 348 12.46 -21.14 6.30
N LEU A 349 11.52 -20.25 5.96
CA LEU A 349 11.27 -19.84 4.58
C LEU A 349 12.44 -19.06 3.98
N ILE A 350 12.98 -18.06 4.70
CA ILE A 350 14.16 -17.29 4.27
C ILE A 350 15.34 -18.24 4.03
N SER A 351 15.59 -19.19 4.94
CA SER A 351 16.66 -20.17 4.79
C SER A 351 16.47 -21.10 3.59
N ALA A 352 15.22 -21.51 3.33
CA ALA A 352 14.88 -22.31 2.15
C ALA A 352 15.09 -21.53 0.83
N VAL A 353 14.66 -20.27 0.78
CA VAL A 353 14.90 -19.39 -0.37
C VAL A 353 16.40 -19.15 -0.58
N GLN A 354 17.17 -18.93 0.50
CA GLN A 354 18.63 -18.84 0.41
C GLN A 354 19.27 -20.12 -0.12
N THR A 355 18.69 -21.29 0.18
CA THR A 355 19.15 -22.57 -0.40
C THR A 355 18.95 -22.58 -1.91
N CYS A 356 17.81 -22.09 -2.41
CA CYS A 356 17.58 -21.87 -3.85
C CYS A 356 18.63 -20.90 -4.44
N MET A 357 18.79 -19.72 -3.83
CA MET A 357 19.72 -18.68 -4.29
C MET A 357 21.18 -19.16 -4.44
N ASN A 358 21.57 -20.21 -3.71
CA ASN A 358 22.92 -20.76 -3.70
C ASN A 358 23.15 -21.90 -4.71
N VAL A 359 22.11 -22.40 -5.38
CA VAL A 359 22.28 -23.44 -6.41
C VAL A 359 22.89 -22.79 -7.66
N ASN A 360 24.08 -23.25 -8.05
CA ASN A 360 24.81 -22.73 -9.20
C ASN A 360 25.11 -23.84 -10.23
N PRO A 361 24.33 -23.93 -11.32
CA PRO A 361 24.56 -24.90 -12.39
C PRO A 361 25.91 -24.77 -13.09
N ASN A 362 26.51 -23.57 -13.16
CA ASN A 362 27.85 -23.37 -13.75
C ASN A 362 28.97 -24.04 -12.95
N GLY A 363 28.75 -24.31 -11.66
CA GLY A 363 29.76 -24.87 -10.75
C GLY A 363 29.96 -26.39 -10.86
N CYS A 364 29.18 -27.07 -11.70
CA CYS A 364 29.23 -28.53 -11.80
C CYS A 364 30.36 -29.01 -12.72
N ASP A 365 31.01 -30.13 -12.36
CA ASP A 365 32.05 -30.77 -13.20
C ASP A 365 31.42 -31.66 -14.27
N TYR A 366 30.94 -31.05 -15.35
CA TYR A 366 30.33 -31.77 -16.48
C TYR A 366 31.35 -32.53 -17.33
N ALA A 367 32.65 -32.23 -17.21
CA ALA A 367 33.69 -32.80 -18.07
C ALA A 367 34.10 -34.22 -17.66
N SER A 368 34.10 -34.52 -16.36
CA SER A 368 34.49 -35.83 -15.84
C SER A 368 33.37 -36.89 -15.99
N ASP A 369 32.13 -36.50 -15.70
CA ASP A 369 30.93 -37.34 -15.81
C ASP A 369 29.70 -36.46 -16.05
N THR A 370 29.36 -36.22 -17.31
CA THR A 370 28.28 -35.31 -17.69
C THR A 370 26.92 -35.75 -17.11
N ALA A 371 26.59 -37.04 -17.22
CA ALA A 371 25.30 -37.55 -16.75
C ALA A 371 25.19 -37.49 -15.23
N GLY A 372 26.25 -37.88 -14.51
CA GLY A 372 26.32 -37.77 -13.06
C GLY A 372 26.23 -36.33 -12.57
N ALA A 373 26.94 -35.40 -13.22
CA ALA A 373 26.90 -33.97 -12.89
C ALA A 373 25.50 -33.37 -13.09
N VAL A 374 24.83 -33.67 -14.21
CA VAL A 374 23.44 -33.24 -14.46
C VAL A 374 22.49 -33.80 -13.41
N SER A 375 22.60 -35.11 -13.09
CA SER A 375 21.76 -35.73 -12.06
C SER A 375 21.96 -35.10 -10.68
N ASN A 376 23.20 -34.75 -10.32
CA ASN A 376 23.51 -34.09 -9.05
C ASN A 376 22.97 -32.65 -9.01
N CYS A 377 23.10 -31.91 -10.12
CA CYS A 377 22.55 -30.56 -10.26
C CYS A 377 21.02 -30.57 -10.14
N ALA A 378 20.35 -31.47 -10.87
CA ALA A 378 18.91 -31.66 -10.80
C ALA A 378 18.43 -32.03 -9.38
N ALA A 379 19.17 -32.88 -8.67
CA ALA A 379 18.86 -33.24 -7.28
C ALA A 379 19.03 -32.04 -6.32
N ALA A 380 20.03 -31.18 -6.55
CA ALA A 380 20.20 -29.95 -5.78
C ALA A 380 19.02 -28.98 -5.98
N ILE A 381 18.60 -28.78 -7.23
CA ILE A 381 17.42 -27.97 -7.57
C ILE A 381 16.17 -28.55 -6.90
N GLN A 382 15.93 -29.85 -7.07
CA GLN A 382 14.79 -30.53 -6.44
C GLN A 382 14.78 -30.36 -4.92
N SER A 383 15.93 -30.54 -4.27
CA SER A 383 16.06 -30.40 -2.82
C SER A 383 15.76 -28.96 -2.37
N ALA A 384 16.22 -27.95 -3.10
CA ALA A 384 16.00 -26.55 -2.78
C ALA A 384 14.51 -26.17 -2.95
N VAL A 385 13.89 -26.54 -4.07
CA VAL A 385 12.46 -26.34 -4.33
C VAL A 385 11.59 -27.02 -3.27
N ASN A 386 11.92 -28.25 -2.89
CA ASN A 386 11.20 -28.97 -1.84
C ASN A 386 11.36 -28.33 -0.46
N ALA A 387 12.52 -27.72 -0.17
CA ALA A 387 12.73 -26.99 1.08
C ALA A 387 11.79 -25.79 1.18
N VAL A 388 11.61 -25.03 0.09
CA VAL A 388 10.66 -23.90 0.04
C VAL A 388 9.23 -24.39 0.23
N ASN A 389 8.81 -25.42 -0.52
CA ASN A 389 7.47 -25.99 -0.38
C ASN A 389 7.17 -26.50 1.03
N THR A 390 8.16 -27.11 1.68
CA THR A 390 8.05 -27.57 3.07
C THR A 390 7.92 -26.40 4.04
N ALA A 391 8.75 -25.36 3.89
CA ALA A 391 8.67 -24.17 4.72
C ALA A 391 7.31 -23.47 4.59
N LYS A 392 6.79 -23.31 3.36
CA LYS A 392 5.46 -22.76 3.09
C LYS A 392 4.34 -23.53 3.79
N SER A 393 4.43 -24.86 3.84
CA SER A 393 3.41 -25.69 4.51
C SER A 393 3.42 -25.57 6.04
N SER A 394 4.49 -25.00 6.62
CA SER A 394 4.70 -24.88 8.06
C SER A 394 4.62 -23.42 8.55
N LEU A 395 4.06 -22.51 7.74
CA LEU A 395 3.90 -21.11 8.11
C LEU A 395 2.89 -20.97 9.26
N GLY A 396 3.35 -20.51 10.41
CA GLY A 396 2.50 -19.95 11.46
C GLY A 396 2.27 -18.46 11.24
N SER A 397 1.51 -17.82 12.13
CA SER A 397 1.26 -16.37 12.09
C SER A 397 1.86 -15.65 13.31
N MET A 398 2.13 -14.37 13.11
CA MET A 398 2.54 -13.41 14.13
C MET A 398 1.61 -12.19 14.07
N ASN A 399 1.34 -11.59 15.22
CA ASN A 399 0.50 -10.41 15.35
C ASN A 399 1.12 -9.44 16.35
N VAL A 400 2.02 -8.59 15.86
CA VAL A 400 2.69 -7.53 16.65
C VAL A 400 1.67 -6.57 17.25
N ALA A 401 0.65 -6.17 16.49
CA ALA A 401 -0.39 -5.24 16.94
C ALA A 401 -1.10 -5.73 18.21
N SER A 402 -1.41 -7.03 18.31
CA SER A 402 -2.04 -7.60 19.51
C SER A 402 -1.17 -7.49 20.76
N TYR A 403 0.16 -7.59 20.61
CA TYR A 403 1.12 -7.39 21.69
C TYR A 403 1.25 -5.90 22.05
N MET A 404 1.22 -5.00 21.07
CA MET A 404 1.20 -3.55 21.30
C MET A 404 -0.04 -3.11 22.08
N THR A 405 -1.23 -3.65 21.75
CA THR A 405 -2.47 -3.39 22.49
C THR A 405 -2.38 -3.90 23.94
N LEU A 406 -1.88 -5.13 24.14
CA LEU A 406 -1.67 -5.67 25.49
C LEU A 406 -0.67 -4.82 26.29
N ALA A 407 0.43 -4.41 25.67
CA ALA A 407 1.46 -3.56 26.27
C ALA A 407 0.90 -2.20 26.71
N GLY A 408 0.08 -1.56 25.87
CA GLY A 408 -0.57 -0.29 26.20
C GLY A 408 -1.47 -0.38 27.43
N HIS A 409 -2.39 -1.35 27.47
CA HIS A 409 -3.24 -1.56 28.65
C HIS A 409 -2.45 -1.94 29.90
N TYR A 410 -1.39 -2.74 29.75
CA TYR A 410 -0.50 -3.07 30.85
C TYR A 410 0.16 -1.81 31.43
N ALA A 411 0.69 -0.92 30.57
CA ALA A 411 1.27 0.35 30.99
C ALA A 411 0.24 1.25 31.70
N ASP A 412 -0.95 1.43 31.13
CA ASP A 412 -2.02 2.27 31.68
C ASP A 412 -2.41 1.87 33.12
N TYR A 413 -2.41 0.56 33.41
CA TYR A 413 -2.85 0.03 34.70
C TYR A 413 -1.71 -0.14 35.72
N THR A 414 -0.46 0.09 35.31
CA THR A 414 0.74 -0.10 36.15
C THR A 414 0.71 0.79 37.40
N ALA A 415 0.21 2.01 37.30
CA ALA A 415 0.11 2.92 38.44
C ALA A 415 -0.89 2.41 39.51
N THR A 416 -2.03 1.87 39.08
CA THR A 416 -3.03 1.27 39.98
C THR A 416 -2.49 0.01 40.63
N TYR A 417 -1.85 -0.88 39.86
CA TYR A 417 -1.21 -2.08 40.40
C TYR A 417 -0.14 -1.72 41.45
N SER A 418 0.72 -0.75 41.15
CA SER A 418 1.79 -0.28 42.04
C SER A 418 1.26 0.36 43.34
N ALA A 419 0.06 0.95 43.32
CA ALA A 419 -0.57 1.55 44.50
C ALA A 419 -1.11 0.50 45.50
N GLY A 420 -1.27 -0.76 45.07
CA GLY A 420 -1.82 -1.84 45.88
C GLY A 420 -3.34 -1.74 46.12
N GLN A 421 -3.88 -2.64 46.94
CA GLN A 421 -5.34 -2.84 47.11
C GLN A 421 -6.13 -1.60 47.58
N GLY A 422 -5.55 -0.73 48.41
CA GLY A 422 -6.22 0.50 48.87
C GLY A 422 -7.61 0.27 49.52
N ASN A 423 -8.60 1.04 49.06
CA ASN A 423 -9.99 0.95 49.54
C ASN A 423 -10.81 -0.13 48.81
N TYR A 424 -10.21 -0.87 47.88
CA TYR A 424 -10.93 -1.83 47.06
C TYR A 424 -11.26 -3.13 47.81
N THR A 425 -12.35 -3.79 47.41
CA THR A 425 -12.73 -5.12 47.93
C THR A 425 -11.70 -6.16 47.51
N GLU A 426 -11.46 -7.15 48.38
CA GLU A 426 -10.47 -8.23 48.18
C GLU A 426 -10.71 -9.00 46.88
N ASP A 427 -11.96 -9.39 46.62
CA ASP A 427 -12.34 -10.16 45.42
C ASP A 427 -12.06 -9.40 44.12
N SER A 428 -12.43 -8.11 44.05
CA SER A 428 -12.21 -7.31 42.83
C SER A 428 -10.73 -7.02 42.60
N TRP A 429 -9.95 -6.88 43.67
CA TRP A 429 -8.52 -6.62 43.58
C TRP A 429 -7.73 -7.87 43.16
N GLY A 430 -8.04 -9.03 43.74
CA GLY A 430 -7.36 -10.29 43.39
C GLY A 430 -7.49 -10.65 41.91
N ALA A 431 -8.67 -10.47 41.33
CA ALA A 431 -8.89 -10.70 39.89
C ALA A 431 -8.05 -9.77 39.00
N PHE A 432 -7.89 -8.50 39.39
CA PHE A 432 -7.03 -7.55 38.68
C PHE A 432 -5.56 -7.91 38.79
N GLN A 433 -5.09 -8.30 39.98
CA GLN A 433 -3.72 -8.73 40.21
C GLN A 433 -3.33 -9.94 39.32
N ASP A 434 -4.15 -11.00 39.31
CA ASP A 434 -3.86 -12.21 38.53
C ASP A 434 -3.75 -11.91 37.02
N ALA A 435 -4.68 -11.10 36.49
CA ALA A 435 -4.67 -10.71 35.08
C ALA A 435 -3.46 -9.84 34.71
N TYR A 436 -3.07 -8.93 35.61
CA TYR A 436 -1.90 -8.07 35.42
C TYR A 436 -0.59 -8.87 35.44
N GLU A 437 -0.43 -9.82 36.37
CA GLU A 437 0.74 -10.70 36.45
C GLU A 437 0.87 -11.63 35.23
N ALA A 438 -0.25 -12.14 34.72
CA ALA A 438 -0.27 -12.93 33.48
C ALA A 438 0.19 -12.13 32.26
N ALA A 439 -0.29 -10.89 32.11
CA ALA A 439 0.14 -9.96 31.06
C ALA A 439 1.64 -9.64 31.19
N SER A 440 2.10 -9.34 32.41
CA SER A 440 3.52 -9.09 32.71
C SER A 440 4.41 -10.25 32.26
N SER A 441 4.04 -11.49 32.59
CA SER A 441 4.80 -12.68 32.22
C SER A 441 4.87 -12.87 30.71
N LEU A 442 3.77 -12.64 29.99
CA LEU A 442 3.72 -12.79 28.53
C LEU A 442 4.60 -11.75 27.84
N LEU A 443 4.46 -10.47 28.21
CA LEU A 443 5.26 -9.37 27.66
C LEU A 443 6.75 -9.56 27.96
N THR A 444 7.10 -9.91 29.20
CA THR A 444 8.50 -10.20 29.61
C THR A 444 9.14 -11.27 28.72
N SER A 445 8.38 -12.32 28.35
CA SER A 445 8.92 -13.42 27.57
C SER A 445 9.35 -13.01 26.15
N VAL A 446 8.61 -12.09 25.53
CA VAL A 446 8.89 -11.53 24.20
C VAL A 446 9.99 -10.49 24.27
N VAL A 447 9.93 -9.55 25.23
CA VAL A 447 10.94 -8.50 25.40
C VAL A 447 12.32 -9.09 25.67
N ASN A 448 12.39 -10.18 26.43
CA ASN A 448 13.63 -10.91 26.68
C ASN A 448 13.97 -11.96 25.61
N GLN A 449 13.20 -12.04 24.52
CA GLN A 449 13.40 -12.96 23.40
C GLN A 449 13.45 -14.44 23.83
N THR A 450 12.78 -14.79 24.93
CA THR A 450 12.64 -16.17 25.42
C THR A 450 11.43 -16.89 24.81
N ALA A 451 10.52 -16.13 24.21
CA ALA A 451 9.40 -16.60 23.40
C ALA A 451 9.19 -15.64 22.23
N TYR A 452 8.57 -16.14 21.16
CA TYR A 452 8.27 -15.35 19.97
C TYR A 452 6.81 -14.89 19.96
N MET A 453 6.56 -13.72 19.37
CA MET A 453 5.23 -13.16 19.21
C MET A 453 4.35 -14.08 18.35
N THR A 454 3.14 -14.33 18.85
CA THR A 454 2.06 -15.00 18.11
C THR A 454 0.84 -14.09 18.15
N SER A 455 -0.21 -14.44 18.89
CA SER A 455 -1.36 -13.57 19.17
C SER A 455 -1.55 -13.40 20.68
N ALA A 456 -1.75 -12.18 21.13
CA ALA A 456 -2.07 -11.85 22.52
C ALA A 456 -3.49 -11.26 22.65
N SER A 457 -4.11 -11.36 23.83
CA SER A 457 -5.38 -10.68 24.14
C SER A 457 -5.23 -9.88 25.43
N SER A 458 -5.82 -8.69 25.47
CA SER A 458 -5.89 -7.81 26.63
C SER A 458 -7.22 -7.89 27.38
N ASP A 459 -8.19 -8.68 26.90
CA ASP A 459 -9.57 -8.66 27.42
C ASP A 459 -9.63 -8.99 28.91
N ALA A 460 -8.87 -10.00 29.35
CA ALA A 460 -8.84 -10.40 30.76
C ALA A 460 -8.35 -9.26 31.66
N LEU A 461 -7.33 -8.53 31.22
CA LEU A 461 -6.73 -7.41 31.95
C LEU A 461 -7.70 -6.21 32.02
N VAL A 462 -8.25 -5.80 30.87
CA VAL A 462 -9.19 -4.67 30.77
C VAL A 462 -10.46 -4.92 31.59
N ASN A 463 -11.03 -6.13 31.48
CA ASN A 463 -12.22 -6.52 32.23
C ASN A 463 -11.97 -6.56 33.74
N ALA A 464 -10.79 -7.02 34.19
CA ALA A 464 -10.50 -7.05 35.62
C ALA A 464 -10.32 -5.65 36.20
N TYR A 465 -9.66 -4.74 35.48
CA TYR A 465 -9.47 -3.34 35.90
C TYR A 465 -10.79 -2.58 36.04
N THR A 466 -11.68 -2.69 35.04
CA THR A 466 -12.98 -2.00 35.04
C THR A 466 -13.93 -2.45 36.15
N ASN A 467 -13.66 -3.59 36.81
CA ASN A 467 -14.53 -4.19 37.83
C ASN A 467 -14.10 -3.94 39.30
N LEU A 468 -13.18 -3.01 39.58
CA LEU A 468 -12.75 -2.61 40.95
C LEU A 468 -13.87 -1.95 41.79
N LYS A 469 -13.97 -2.23 43.12
CA LYS A 469 -15.06 -1.75 44.04
C LYS A 469 -14.56 -1.25 45.41
N GLU A 470 -15.06 -0.15 45.99
CA GLU A 470 -14.56 0.48 47.26
C GLU A 470 -15.41 0.23 48.57
N ASN A 471 -14.85 0.48 49.78
CA ASN A 471 -15.48 0.38 51.13
C ASN A 471 -15.90 1.75 51.78
N VAL A 472 -16.94 1.84 52.68
CA VAL A 472 -17.47 3.12 53.31
C VAL A 472 -17.75 3.04 54.85
N VAL A 473 -17.49 4.10 55.66
CA VAL A 473 -17.86 4.24 57.12
C VAL A 473 -18.25 5.70 57.53
N PRO A 474 -19.26 6.01 58.41
CA PRO A 474 -19.63 7.40 58.78
C PRO A 474 -19.54 7.84 60.29
N ASP A 475 -19.32 9.15 60.54
CA ASP A 475 -19.35 9.91 61.82
C ASP A 475 -20.77 10.40 62.24
N VAL A 476 -20.97 10.88 63.50
CA VAL A 476 -22.23 11.50 63.99
C VAL A 476 -22.13 13.04 64.17
N THR A 477 -23.18 13.74 63.75
CA THR A 477 -23.21 15.18 63.49
C THR A 477 -24.21 15.92 64.40
N TYR A 478 -23.77 16.97 65.11
CA TYR A 478 -24.65 17.88 65.87
C TYR A 478 -24.83 19.19 65.09
N THR A 479 -26.05 19.71 64.95
CA THR A 479 -26.39 20.79 64.01
C THR A 479 -27.05 21.99 64.70
N TYR A 480 -26.36 23.14 64.72
CA TYR A 480 -26.89 24.41 65.28
C TYR A 480 -27.38 25.31 64.17
N TYR A 481 -28.69 25.57 64.08
CA TYR A 481 -29.37 26.33 63.04
C TYR A 481 -29.61 27.81 63.40
N PHE A 482 -28.72 28.69 62.95
CA PHE A 482 -28.89 30.12 63.01
C PHE A 482 -30.16 30.54 62.27
N ALA A 483 -30.60 31.76 62.51
CA ALA A 483 -31.90 32.23 62.07
C ALA A 483 -31.84 32.79 60.65
N ASN A 484 -30.64 33.04 60.14
CA ASN A 484 -30.33 33.05 58.72
C ASN A 484 -30.40 31.65 58.07
N GLY A 485 -30.85 30.63 58.80
CA GLY A 485 -31.00 29.25 58.36
C GLY A 485 -29.70 28.49 58.21
N SER A 486 -28.55 29.17 58.25
CA SER A 486 -27.27 28.48 58.26
C SER A 486 -27.24 27.60 59.49
N SER A 487 -26.79 26.37 59.30
CA SER A 487 -26.38 25.61 60.44
C SER A 487 -24.90 25.39 60.37
N THR A 488 -24.27 25.37 61.54
CA THR A 488 -22.97 24.76 61.64
C THR A 488 -23.14 23.39 62.25
N THR A 489 -22.40 22.45 61.71
CA THR A 489 -22.27 21.15 62.32
C THR A 489 -21.01 21.11 63.16
N VAL A 490 -21.10 20.48 64.32
CA VAL A 490 -19.97 20.14 65.18
C VAL A 490 -19.94 18.62 65.25
N TYR A 491 -18.82 18.02 64.84
CA TYR A 491 -18.64 16.58 64.90
C TYR A 491 -18.10 16.21 66.26
N ALA A 492 -18.75 15.24 66.91
CA ALA A 492 -18.26 14.68 68.15
C ALA A 492 -18.52 13.17 68.14
N PRO A 493 -17.61 12.36 68.72
CA PRO A 493 -17.90 10.95 68.96
C PRO A 493 -19.22 10.80 69.71
N ALA A 494 -20.01 9.79 69.37
CA ALA A 494 -21.34 9.61 69.97
C ALA A 494 -21.29 9.62 71.52
N GLY A 495 -21.93 10.62 72.16
CA GLY A 495 -22.12 10.69 73.62
C GLY A 495 -21.54 11.90 74.40
N THR A 496 -21.19 13.04 73.77
CA THR A 496 -20.58 14.21 74.46
C THR A 496 -21.21 15.58 74.09
N GLU A 497 -21.29 16.57 75.01
CA GLU A 497 -21.85 17.93 74.77
C GLU A 497 -20.97 18.79 73.84
N PRO A 498 -21.51 19.36 72.73
CA PRO A 498 -20.75 20.20 71.80
C PRO A 498 -20.78 21.70 72.15
N ALA A 499 -19.80 22.47 71.66
CA ALA A 499 -19.68 23.91 71.89
C ALA A 499 -20.49 24.76 70.89
N ALA A 500 -21.35 25.67 71.38
CA ALA A 500 -22.29 26.44 70.57
C ALA A 500 -21.73 27.77 69.97
N PRO A 501 -22.21 28.23 68.80
CA PRO A 501 -21.67 29.37 68.06
C PRO A 501 -22.46 30.72 68.23
N GLN A 502 -21.92 31.87 67.76
CA GLN A 502 -22.37 33.27 68.02
C GLN A 502 -23.53 33.83 67.11
N ASN A 503 -24.53 34.55 67.65
CA ASN A 503 -25.78 35.07 66.99
C ASN A 503 -25.65 35.92 65.69
N THR A 504 -26.75 36.00 64.90
CA THR A 504 -26.85 36.67 63.57
C THR A 504 -27.19 38.18 63.61
N ALA A 505 -26.53 39.00 62.76
CA ALA A 505 -26.77 40.45 62.60
C ALA A 505 -27.96 40.84 61.68
N THR A 506 -28.54 42.05 61.82
CA THR A 506 -29.65 42.55 60.97
C THR A 506 -29.27 42.62 59.48
N THR A 507 -30.16 42.15 58.59
CA THR A 507 -29.80 41.90 57.19
C THR A 507 -29.99 43.12 56.27
N ALA A 508 -29.05 43.29 55.33
CA ALA A 508 -29.23 44.13 54.13
C ALA A 508 -30.36 43.56 53.24
N ALA A 509 -30.82 44.28 52.22
CA ALA A 509 -31.83 43.77 51.28
C ALA A 509 -31.32 42.49 50.60
N VAL A 510 -31.87 41.33 51.02
CA VAL A 510 -31.47 40.01 50.52
C VAL A 510 -32.45 39.58 49.45
N SER A 511 -31.97 39.18 48.28
CA SER A 511 -32.82 38.56 47.27
C SER A 511 -33.56 37.36 47.85
N ASN A 512 -34.87 37.27 47.59
CA ASN A 512 -35.69 36.09 47.91
C ASN A 512 -35.58 34.99 46.85
N ASN A 513 -34.65 35.13 45.91
CA ASN A 513 -34.36 34.21 44.82
C ASN A 513 -35.56 33.82 43.94
N ASN A 514 -36.58 34.67 43.93
CA ASN A 514 -37.83 34.49 43.16
C ASN A 514 -38.28 35.78 42.45
N GLY A 515 -37.35 36.72 42.21
CA GLY A 515 -37.67 38.03 41.63
C GLY A 515 -38.11 39.11 42.63
N THR A 516 -37.92 38.92 43.93
CA THR A 516 -38.18 39.91 45.01
C THR A 516 -37.02 39.94 46.03
N HIS A 517 -36.97 40.90 46.98
CA HIS A 517 -35.97 40.97 48.07
C HIS A 517 -36.55 41.41 49.43
N THR A 518 -35.94 40.96 50.54
CA THR A 518 -36.44 41.07 51.93
C THR A 518 -35.34 41.43 52.96
N THR A 519 -35.71 42.00 54.12
CA THR A 519 -34.80 42.32 55.27
C THR A 519 -35.28 41.77 56.65
N ILE A 520 -34.38 41.31 57.57
CA ILE A 520 -34.67 40.46 58.78
C ILE A 520 -33.67 40.61 60.03
N SER A 521 -34.02 40.28 61.31
CA SER A 521 -33.16 40.30 62.59
C SER A 521 -33.40 39.15 63.69
N TYR A 522 -32.46 38.76 64.66
CA TYR A 522 -32.35 37.35 65.31
C TYR A 522 -31.76 36.97 66.79
N SER A 523 -32.04 35.75 67.45
CA SER A 523 -31.47 35.13 68.77
C SER A 523 -31.67 33.57 69.19
N TRP A 524 -30.87 32.87 70.09
CA TRP A 524 -30.77 31.36 70.40
C TRP A 524 -31.39 30.71 71.73
N PRO A 525 -31.61 29.35 71.83
CA PRO A 525 -32.12 28.57 73.01
C PRO A 525 -31.08 27.68 73.83
N GLN A 526 -31.45 27.01 74.96
CA GLN A 526 -30.55 26.21 75.90
C GLN A 526 -30.34 24.69 75.56
N TRP A 527 -29.20 24.05 75.95
CA TRP A 527 -28.75 22.65 75.61
C TRP A 527 -29.31 21.47 76.47
N GLN A 528 -29.48 20.26 75.87
CA GLN A 528 -29.91 18.98 76.50
C GLN A 528 -29.36 17.69 75.80
N GLU A 529 -29.02 16.65 76.57
CA GLU A 529 -28.50 15.35 76.08
C GLU A 529 -29.54 14.54 75.26
N GLY A 530 -29.11 13.93 74.14
CA GLY A 530 -29.99 13.23 73.18
C GLY A 530 -30.61 14.13 72.10
N THR A 531 -30.35 15.44 72.15
CA THR A 531 -30.81 16.43 71.15
C THR A 531 -29.63 16.91 70.32
N THR A 532 -29.68 16.66 69.01
CA THR A 532 -28.61 17.03 68.07
C THR A 532 -28.84 18.36 67.37
N ASP A 533 -30.01 19.00 67.53
CA ASP A 533 -30.46 20.16 66.73
C ASP A 533 -30.94 21.35 67.57
N TYR A 534 -30.44 22.58 67.31
CA TYR A 534 -30.79 23.82 68.05
C TYR A 534 -31.12 24.99 67.09
N ARG A 535 -32.12 25.88 67.34
CA ARG A 535 -32.62 26.89 66.33
C ARG A 535 -32.74 28.35 66.83
N GLU A 536 -32.30 29.35 66.06
CA GLU A 536 -32.33 30.81 66.35
C GLU A 536 -33.61 31.50 65.74
N VAL A 537 -34.09 32.64 66.28
CA VAL A 537 -35.48 33.19 66.06
C VAL A 537 -35.59 34.56 65.28
N PRO A 538 -36.37 34.72 64.14
CA PRO A 538 -36.48 35.93 63.20
C PRO A 538 -37.62 37.01 63.25
N SER A 539 -37.56 38.10 62.41
CA SER A 539 -38.64 39.10 62.02
C SER A 539 -38.45 39.89 60.65
N GLU A 540 -39.41 39.99 59.67
CA GLU A 540 -39.19 40.29 58.17
C GLU A 540 -40.00 41.44 57.39
N ASN A 541 -39.55 41.92 56.18
CA ASN A 541 -40.21 42.88 55.20
C ASN A 541 -39.78 42.73 53.68
N THR A 542 -40.69 42.78 52.63
CA THR A 542 -40.44 42.30 51.20
C THR A 542 -40.86 43.25 50.01
N VAL A 543 -40.09 43.34 48.89
CA VAL A 543 -40.34 44.16 47.65
C VAL A 543 -39.86 43.50 46.31
N SER A 544 -40.44 43.78 45.13
CA SER A 544 -40.05 43.22 43.80
C SER A 544 -38.71 43.76 43.22
N CYS A 545 -38.00 42.92 42.46
CA CYS A 545 -36.75 43.26 41.76
C CYS A 545 -37.00 43.88 40.37
N SER A 546 -36.15 44.83 39.97
CA SER A 546 -36.05 45.33 38.58
C SER A 546 -34.73 44.81 38.00
N MET A 547 -34.80 44.02 36.93
CA MET A 547 -33.65 43.31 36.34
C MET A 547 -32.99 44.13 35.23
N ALA A 548 -31.68 44.01 35.07
CA ALA A 548 -30.90 44.58 33.98
C ALA A 548 -29.91 43.54 33.43
N VAL A 549 -29.74 43.46 32.10
CA VAL A 549 -28.74 42.60 31.46
C VAL A 549 -27.34 43.08 31.87
N ILE A 550 -26.54 42.18 32.42
CA ILE A 550 -25.15 42.44 32.81
C ILE A 550 -24.15 41.60 32.01
N GLU A 551 -24.59 40.46 31.47
CA GLU A 551 -23.86 39.69 30.47
C GLU A 551 -24.85 39.31 29.36
N GLU A 552 -24.51 39.62 28.11
CA GLU A 552 -25.33 39.28 26.95
C GLU A 552 -25.37 37.75 26.72
N ALA A 553 -26.41 37.27 26.04
CA ALA A 553 -26.48 35.87 25.62
C ALA A 553 -25.34 35.55 24.65
N VAL A 554 -24.83 34.31 24.75
CA VAL A 554 -23.85 33.76 23.82
C VAL A 554 -24.49 32.56 23.14
N GLU A 555 -24.74 32.66 21.84
CA GLU A 555 -25.26 31.52 21.06
C GLU A 555 -24.26 30.36 21.06
N PRO A 556 -24.71 29.09 21.15
CA PRO A 556 -23.82 27.94 21.03
C PRO A 556 -23.26 27.83 19.61
N THR A 557 -22.04 27.31 19.50
CA THR A 557 -21.45 26.90 18.22
C THR A 557 -21.41 25.38 18.13
N ARG A 558 -20.95 24.80 17.00
CA ARG A 558 -20.77 23.34 16.88
C ARG A 558 -19.79 22.79 17.95
N ALA A 559 -18.73 23.54 18.27
CA ALA A 559 -17.68 23.12 19.19
C ALA A 559 -17.87 23.63 20.63
N GLN A 560 -18.51 24.78 20.83
CA GLN A 560 -18.58 25.45 22.12
C GLN A 560 -20.01 25.64 22.61
N ALA A 561 -20.20 25.42 23.91
CA ALA A 561 -21.46 25.65 24.59
C ALA A 561 -21.81 27.15 24.58
N GLY A 562 -23.09 27.46 24.35
CA GLY A 562 -23.65 28.80 24.51
C GLY A 562 -24.04 29.08 25.96
N LYS A 563 -24.58 30.28 26.21
CA LYS A 563 -25.15 30.69 27.50
C LYS A 563 -26.34 31.62 27.29
N THR A 564 -27.39 31.46 28.11
CA THR A 564 -28.47 32.46 28.20
C THR A 564 -27.94 33.76 28.83
N ALA A 565 -28.54 34.91 28.50
CA ALA A 565 -28.14 36.21 29.06
C ALA A 565 -28.21 36.20 30.60
N VAL A 566 -27.24 36.82 31.27
CA VAL A 566 -27.28 37.01 32.74
C VAL A 566 -27.92 38.36 33.04
N GLU A 567 -29.06 38.31 33.73
CA GLU A 567 -29.73 39.51 34.24
C GLU A 567 -29.51 39.65 35.74
N GLN A 568 -29.20 40.86 36.21
CA GLN A 568 -29.01 41.16 37.63
C GLN A 568 -29.90 42.31 38.11
N CYS A 569 -30.47 42.15 39.31
CA CYS A 569 -31.07 43.27 40.02
C CYS A 569 -30.00 44.10 40.73
N PRO A 570 -29.84 45.41 40.43
CA PRO A 570 -28.78 46.24 41.02
C PRO A 570 -28.98 46.54 42.51
N VAL A 571 -30.13 46.21 43.10
CA VAL A 571 -30.46 46.51 44.51
C VAL A 571 -30.09 45.37 45.45
N CYS A 572 -30.47 44.13 45.12
CA CYS A 572 -30.27 42.96 45.98
C CYS A 572 -29.27 41.95 45.40
N GLY A 573 -28.76 42.21 44.19
CA GLY A 573 -27.79 41.36 43.51
C GLY A 573 -28.35 40.06 42.95
N TYR A 574 -29.67 39.86 42.96
CA TYR A 574 -30.31 38.67 42.37
C TYR A 574 -29.92 38.53 40.90
N THR A 575 -29.35 37.38 40.54
CA THR A 575 -29.00 37.03 39.16
C THR A 575 -29.87 35.87 38.68
N THR A 576 -30.32 35.94 37.43
CA THR A 576 -30.99 34.83 36.73
C THR A 576 -30.42 34.72 35.32
N GLY A 577 -30.59 33.56 34.68
CA GLY A 577 -29.93 33.24 33.41
C GLY A 577 -28.48 32.82 33.59
N GLY A 578 -27.73 32.74 32.49
CA GLY A 578 -26.39 32.15 32.46
C GLY A 578 -26.40 30.61 32.41
N GLU A 579 -27.55 30.00 32.11
CA GLU A 579 -27.62 28.55 31.87
C GLU A 579 -26.78 28.21 30.63
N THR A 580 -25.98 27.14 30.74
CA THR A 580 -25.20 26.63 29.61
C THR A 580 -26.13 25.98 28.60
N ILE A 581 -25.99 26.37 27.35
CA ILE A 581 -26.63 25.72 26.21
C ILE A 581 -25.59 24.77 25.63
N ASP A 582 -25.90 23.48 25.55
CA ASP A 582 -24.95 22.48 25.02
C ASP A 582 -24.44 22.90 23.61
N PRO A 583 -23.20 22.54 23.25
CA PRO A 583 -22.72 22.73 21.88
C PRO A 583 -23.69 22.09 20.88
N LEU A 584 -23.82 22.72 19.71
CA LEU A 584 -24.69 22.22 18.64
C LEU A 584 -24.23 20.84 18.14
N GLY A 585 -22.92 20.56 18.22
CA GLY A 585 -22.33 19.33 17.69
C GLY A 585 -22.46 19.24 16.17
N VAL A 586 -22.35 18.02 15.66
CA VAL A 586 -22.54 17.66 14.26
C VAL A 586 -23.60 16.58 14.17
N LEU A 587 -24.48 16.68 13.18
CA LEU A 587 -25.55 15.72 12.93
C LEU A 587 -25.12 14.71 11.87
N ILE A 588 -24.98 13.46 12.28
CA ILE A 588 -24.65 12.33 11.41
C ILE A 588 -25.90 11.50 11.18
N THR A 589 -26.26 11.32 9.91
CA THR A 589 -27.36 10.46 9.48
C THR A 589 -26.77 9.25 8.79
N VAL A 590 -27.22 8.04 9.13
CA VAL A 590 -26.86 6.81 8.41
C VAL A 590 -28.15 6.19 7.90
N GLU A 591 -28.32 6.14 6.58
CA GLU A 591 -29.51 5.57 5.96
C GLU A 591 -29.63 4.07 6.24
N GLN A 592 -30.87 3.59 6.32
CA GLN A 592 -31.15 2.16 6.44
C GLN A 592 -31.19 1.52 5.06
N ASN A 593 -30.83 0.24 5.00
CA ASN A 593 -30.97 -0.60 3.83
C ASN A 593 -31.52 -1.96 4.28
N GLU A 594 -32.42 -2.58 3.51
CA GLU A 594 -33.00 -3.88 3.86
C GLU A 594 -31.99 -5.04 3.75
N LEU A 595 -30.90 -4.86 2.99
CA LEU A 595 -29.84 -5.85 2.74
C LEU A 595 -28.72 -5.86 3.80
N GLY A 596 -28.87 -5.11 4.89
CA GLY A 596 -27.89 -5.09 5.96
C GLY A 596 -28.30 -4.25 7.16
N SER A 597 -27.43 -4.19 8.16
CA SER A 597 -27.62 -3.36 9.35
C SER A 597 -26.44 -2.43 9.54
N THR A 598 -26.67 -1.27 10.15
CA THR A 598 -25.61 -0.30 10.42
C THR A 598 -25.61 0.18 11.87
N THR A 599 -24.44 0.58 12.37
CA THR A 599 -24.30 1.24 13.67
C THR A 599 -23.50 2.53 13.55
N LEU A 600 -23.76 3.48 14.44
CA LEU A 600 -22.95 4.67 14.70
C LEU A 600 -22.41 4.57 16.14
N ASN A 601 -21.10 4.58 16.32
CA ASN A 601 -20.42 4.39 17.61
C ASN A 601 -20.93 3.15 18.37
N SER A 602 -21.07 2.03 17.65
CA SER A 602 -21.61 0.74 18.14
C SER A 602 -23.10 0.75 18.52
N ALA A 603 -23.81 1.87 18.36
CA ALA A 603 -25.27 1.94 18.57
C ALA A 603 -26.01 1.75 17.23
N PRO A 604 -27.09 0.95 17.17
CA PRO A 604 -27.84 0.74 15.94
C PRO A 604 -28.42 2.06 15.40
N THR A 605 -28.34 2.24 14.08
CA THR A 605 -28.88 3.43 13.41
C THR A 605 -30.37 3.28 13.16
N THR A 606 -31.10 4.41 13.07
CA THR A 606 -32.54 4.41 12.75
C THR A 606 -32.87 5.16 11.47
N GLY A 607 -31.88 5.64 10.72
CA GLY A 607 -32.11 6.57 9.60
C GLY A 607 -32.33 8.02 10.06
N ASP A 608 -32.50 8.27 11.36
CA ASP A 608 -32.59 9.61 11.93
C ASP A 608 -31.21 10.19 12.20
N ALA A 609 -31.09 11.52 12.12
CA ALA A 609 -29.88 12.24 12.44
C ALA A 609 -29.51 12.10 13.94
N GLN A 610 -28.25 11.75 14.21
CA GLN A 610 -27.69 11.56 15.55
C GLN A 610 -26.60 12.60 15.82
N LYS A 611 -26.61 13.18 17.03
CA LYS A 611 -25.65 14.21 17.43
C LYS A 611 -24.32 13.59 17.86
N VAL A 612 -23.24 14.01 17.21
CA VAL A 612 -21.84 13.70 17.51
C VAL A 612 -21.13 14.99 17.96
N ALA A 613 -20.15 14.89 18.85
CA ALA A 613 -19.36 16.04 19.27
C ALA A 613 -18.48 16.54 18.10
N TYR A 614 -18.41 17.84 17.90
CA TYR A 614 -17.62 18.44 16.83
C TYR A 614 -16.12 18.19 17.04
N GLY A 615 -15.42 17.76 15.99
CA GLY A 615 -14.00 17.46 16.00
C GLY A 615 -13.62 16.09 16.58
N GLU A 616 -14.56 15.38 17.21
CA GLU A 616 -14.34 14.03 17.74
C GLU A 616 -14.56 12.96 16.66
N ASN A 617 -13.85 11.85 16.80
CA ASN A 617 -14.02 10.69 15.93
C ASN A 617 -15.34 9.98 16.22
N TYR A 618 -15.99 9.54 15.16
CA TYR A 618 -17.07 8.56 15.21
C TYR A 618 -16.80 7.44 14.22
N THR A 619 -17.35 6.27 14.52
CA THR A 619 -17.23 5.09 13.68
C THR A 619 -18.62 4.67 13.21
N ILE A 620 -18.77 4.53 11.90
CA ILE A 620 -19.91 3.83 11.31
C ILE A 620 -19.49 2.42 10.95
N THR A 621 -20.36 1.45 11.21
CA THR A 621 -20.15 0.06 10.79
C THR A 621 -21.36 -0.48 10.05
N ALA A 622 -21.11 -1.34 9.06
CA ALA A 622 -22.11 -2.04 8.27
C ALA A 622 -21.89 -3.54 8.41
N VAL A 623 -22.99 -4.28 8.56
CA VAL A 623 -23.01 -5.74 8.54
C VAL A 623 -24.04 -6.16 7.51
N ALA A 624 -23.57 -6.82 6.44
CA ALA A 624 -24.45 -7.34 5.40
C ALA A 624 -25.33 -8.48 5.94
N ALA A 625 -26.54 -8.62 5.39
CA ALA A 625 -27.37 -9.80 5.61
C ALA A 625 -26.75 -11.06 4.98
N ASP A 626 -27.25 -12.24 5.34
CA ASP A 626 -26.71 -13.53 4.86
C ASP A 626 -26.71 -13.65 3.33
N ASP A 627 -27.66 -12.98 2.67
CA ASP A 627 -27.90 -12.90 1.24
C ASP A 627 -27.42 -11.58 0.62
N ALA A 628 -26.45 -10.90 1.22
CA ALA A 628 -25.86 -9.69 0.65
C ALA A 628 -24.35 -9.58 0.94
N GLU A 629 -23.67 -8.72 0.20
CA GLU A 629 -22.30 -8.28 0.47
C GLU A 629 -22.25 -6.75 0.58
N PHE A 630 -21.37 -6.24 1.45
CA PHE A 630 -21.16 -4.81 1.61
C PHE A 630 -20.19 -4.30 0.53
N VAL A 631 -20.62 -3.30 -0.23
CA VAL A 631 -19.85 -2.70 -1.33
C VAL A 631 -19.10 -1.45 -0.85
N GLY A 632 -19.72 -0.64 0.01
CA GLY A 632 -19.08 0.55 0.57
C GLY A 632 -20.03 1.59 1.14
N TRP A 633 -19.46 2.68 1.66
CA TRP A 633 -20.17 3.85 2.18
C TRP A 633 -20.21 4.95 1.14
N GLN A 634 -21.38 5.54 0.92
CA GLN A 634 -21.55 6.70 0.05
C GLN A 634 -21.94 7.96 0.82
N VAL A 635 -21.50 9.11 0.31
CA VAL A 635 -22.00 10.44 0.66
C VAL A 635 -22.27 11.18 -0.64
N ASN A 636 -23.48 11.75 -0.79
CA ASN A 636 -23.90 12.45 -2.02
C ASN A 636 -23.69 11.64 -3.32
N GLY A 637 -23.89 10.32 -3.27
CA GLY A 637 -23.75 9.42 -4.42
C GLY A 637 -22.30 9.04 -4.78
N LYS A 638 -21.29 9.50 -4.02
CA LYS A 638 -19.88 9.10 -4.20
C LYS A 638 -19.45 8.12 -3.10
N LEU A 639 -18.78 7.04 -3.49
CA LEU A 639 -18.17 6.07 -2.57
C LEU A 639 -16.98 6.73 -1.84
N ILE A 640 -16.98 6.66 -0.51
CA ILE A 640 -15.96 7.27 0.35
C ILE A 640 -15.12 6.24 1.13
N SER A 641 -15.59 4.99 1.23
CA SER A 641 -14.88 3.87 1.84
C SER A 641 -15.51 2.55 1.40
N THR A 642 -14.69 1.55 1.08
CA THR A 642 -15.13 0.16 0.86
C THR A 642 -15.06 -0.69 2.13
N ASN A 643 -14.44 -0.17 3.19
CA ASN A 643 -14.35 -0.87 4.46
C ASN A 643 -15.69 -0.81 5.21
N PRO A 644 -16.25 -1.95 5.66
CA PRO A 644 -17.51 -1.99 6.40
C PRO A 644 -17.44 -1.21 7.71
N SER A 645 -16.25 -1.03 8.29
CA SER A 645 -15.99 -0.11 9.39
C SER A 645 -15.26 1.13 8.87
N TYR A 646 -15.84 2.32 9.08
CA TYR A 646 -15.25 3.59 8.67
C TYR A 646 -15.26 4.58 9.85
N THR A 647 -14.08 5.11 10.19
CA THR A 647 -13.90 6.07 11.29
C THR A 647 -13.43 7.40 10.74
N THR A 648 -14.08 8.50 11.14
CA THR A 648 -13.70 9.85 10.76
C THR A 648 -14.11 10.85 11.85
N ALA A 649 -13.47 12.02 11.87
CA ALA A 649 -13.86 13.11 12.74
C ALA A 649 -15.11 13.86 12.24
N ALA A 650 -15.91 14.40 13.16
CA ALA A 650 -17.14 15.12 12.86
C ALA A 650 -16.93 16.63 12.66
N TYR A 651 -16.81 17.08 11.40
CA TYR A 651 -16.66 18.50 11.05
C TYR A 651 -17.87 19.10 10.31
N ALA A 652 -18.64 18.27 9.62
CA ALA A 652 -19.82 18.68 8.87
C ALA A 652 -20.96 17.69 9.09
N ASP A 653 -22.19 18.19 9.02
CA ASP A 653 -23.37 17.32 9.01
C ASP A 653 -23.32 16.46 7.75
N LEU A 654 -23.51 15.15 7.88
CA LEU A 654 -23.34 14.21 6.78
C LEU A 654 -24.42 13.14 6.80
N THR A 655 -24.82 12.71 5.60
CA THR A 655 -25.68 11.54 5.40
C THR A 655 -24.86 10.45 4.73
N TYR A 656 -24.69 9.34 5.42
CA TYR A 656 -24.01 8.14 4.94
C TYR A 656 -25.04 7.15 4.42
N VAL A 657 -24.83 6.67 3.19
CA VAL A 657 -25.64 5.63 2.57
C VAL A 657 -24.82 4.35 2.49
N PRO A 658 -25.19 3.27 3.21
CA PRO A 658 -24.53 1.98 3.04
C PRO A 658 -24.98 1.34 1.73
N VAL A 659 -24.02 0.90 0.92
CA VAL A 659 -24.26 0.19 -0.33
C VAL A 659 -24.03 -1.31 -0.11
N PHE A 660 -25.05 -2.09 -0.41
CA PHE A 660 -25.02 -3.55 -0.38
C PHE A 660 -25.39 -4.10 -1.77
N ALA A 661 -24.80 -5.23 -2.14
CA ALA A 661 -25.19 -6.02 -3.32
C ALA A 661 -25.82 -7.35 -2.86
N GLU A 662 -26.90 -7.79 -3.50
CA GLU A 662 -27.52 -9.09 -3.20
C GLU A 662 -26.57 -10.24 -3.59
N LYS A 663 -26.53 -11.26 -2.75
CA LYS A 663 -25.80 -12.51 -2.95
C LYS A 663 -26.73 -13.49 -3.66
N VAL A 664 -26.78 -13.39 -4.97
CA VAL A 664 -27.62 -14.24 -5.83
C VAL A 664 -26.87 -15.50 -6.30
N ASP A 665 -27.61 -16.59 -6.58
CA ASP A 665 -27.13 -17.76 -7.35
C ASP A 665 -26.86 -17.39 -8.83
N ASP A 666 -27.34 -16.22 -9.26
CA ASP A 666 -26.97 -15.52 -10.48
C ASP A 666 -25.72 -14.68 -10.22
N PHE A 667 -24.81 -14.60 -11.19
CA PHE A 667 -23.64 -13.73 -11.06
C PHE A 667 -23.87 -12.35 -11.69
N THR A 668 -23.18 -11.35 -11.14
CA THR A 668 -23.14 -9.99 -11.64
C THR A 668 -21.73 -9.64 -12.12
N VAL A 669 -21.66 -8.83 -13.17
CA VAL A 669 -20.40 -8.24 -13.62
C VAL A 669 -20.45 -6.74 -13.37
N THR A 670 -19.51 -6.26 -12.57
CA THR A 670 -19.38 -4.84 -12.24
C THR A 670 -18.26 -4.24 -13.06
N PHE A 671 -18.59 -3.21 -13.83
CA PHE A 671 -17.66 -2.42 -14.61
C PHE A 671 -17.19 -1.27 -13.74
N VAL A 672 -15.89 -1.23 -13.50
CA VAL A 672 -15.22 -0.16 -12.75
C VAL A 672 -14.15 0.47 -13.63
N ASP A 673 -13.68 1.66 -13.31
CA ASP A 673 -12.41 2.15 -13.83
C ASP A 673 -11.24 1.91 -12.86
N GLN A 674 -10.02 2.15 -13.34
CA GLN A 674 -8.78 2.07 -12.56
C GLN A 674 -8.75 3.01 -11.34
N PHE A 675 -9.67 3.98 -11.26
CA PHE A 675 -9.83 4.89 -10.13
C PHE A 675 -10.95 4.44 -9.18
N ASN A 676 -11.45 3.22 -9.36
CA ASN A 676 -12.50 2.55 -8.58
C ASN A 676 -13.88 3.20 -8.67
N MET A 677 -14.18 3.96 -9.72
CA MET A 677 -15.54 4.41 -9.97
C MET A 677 -16.33 3.33 -10.70
N VAL A 678 -17.53 3.02 -10.19
CA VAL A 678 -18.45 2.06 -10.82
C VAL A 678 -19.12 2.73 -12.02
N LEU A 679 -18.86 2.20 -13.21
CA LEU A 679 -19.40 2.68 -14.48
C LEU A 679 -20.76 2.04 -14.78
N ALA A 680 -20.90 0.74 -14.52
CA ALA A 680 -22.15 0.00 -14.66
C ALA A 680 -22.10 -1.34 -13.90
N THR A 681 -23.26 -1.93 -13.64
CA THR A 681 -23.37 -3.31 -13.15
C THR A 681 -24.46 -4.01 -13.96
N TYR A 682 -24.16 -5.20 -14.47
CA TYR A 682 -25.13 -6.03 -15.18
C TYR A 682 -25.26 -7.40 -14.52
N THR A 683 -26.47 -7.92 -14.50
CA THR A 683 -26.75 -9.32 -14.19
C THR A 683 -26.38 -10.23 -15.37
N ASN A 684 -26.11 -11.51 -15.11
CA ASN A 684 -25.96 -12.55 -16.14
C ASN A 684 -27.07 -12.51 -17.23
N SER A 685 -28.30 -12.17 -16.86
CA SER A 685 -29.44 -12.03 -17.79
C SER A 685 -29.35 -10.82 -18.72
N GLU A 686 -28.74 -9.72 -18.25
CA GLU A 686 -28.54 -8.48 -19.01
C GLU A 686 -27.29 -8.56 -19.91
N LEU A 687 -26.22 -9.23 -19.45
CA LEU A 687 -24.99 -9.44 -20.23
C LEU A 687 -25.24 -10.15 -21.56
N ALA A 688 -26.18 -11.11 -21.57
CA ALA A 688 -26.55 -11.83 -22.79
C ALA A 688 -27.08 -10.90 -23.90
N SER A 689 -27.62 -9.72 -23.53
CA SER A 689 -28.18 -8.73 -24.46
C SER A 689 -27.28 -7.50 -24.65
N LEU A 690 -26.11 -7.44 -23.99
CA LEU A 690 -25.20 -6.31 -24.06
C LEU A 690 -24.50 -6.26 -25.42
N GLU A 691 -24.69 -5.21 -26.21
CA GLU A 691 -24.10 -5.10 -27.56
C GLU A 691 -22.73 -4.42 -27.57
N GLU A 692 -22.46 -3.53 -26.62
CA GLU A 692 -21.23 -2.76 -26.49
C GLU A 692 -20.85 -2.61 -25.00
N MET A 693 -19.58 -2.33 -24.71
CA MET A 693 -19.15 -2.00 -23.34
C MET A 693 -19.84 -0.72 -22.84
N PRO A 694 -20.02 -0.53 -21.52
CA PRO A 694 -20.52 0.73 -20.98
C PRO A 694 -19.69 1.93 -21.44
N ASP A 695 -20.32 3.10 -21.49
CA ASP A 695 -19.60 4.35 -21.66
C ASP A 695 -18.58 4.52 -20.52
N THR A 696 -17.34 4.80 -20.90
CA THR A 696 -16.26 5.11 -19.96
C THR A 696 -16.40 6.54 -19.46
N TYR A 697 -15.89 6.80 -18.27
CA TYR A 697 -15.78 8.17 -17.79
C TYR A 697 -14.61 8.89 -18.45
N ASP A 698 -14.81 10.16 -18.81
CA ASP A 698 -13.80 11.01 -19.41
C ASP A 698 -13.00 11.74 -18.32
N TYR A 699 -11.69 11.46 -18.27
CA TYR A 699 -10.78 12.03 -17.31
C TYR A 699 -9.86 13.03 -18.00
N LEU A 700 -9.96 14.31 -17.60
CA LEU A 700 -9.07 15.35 -18.12
C LEU A 700 -7.59 14.94 -17.94
N GLY A 701 -6.85 14.89 -19.05
CA GLY A 701 -5.44 14.50 -19.06
C GLY A 701 -5.18 13.00 -19.07
N TYR A 702 -6.20 12.17 -19.30
CA TYR A 702 -6.08 10.73 -19.44
C TYR A 702 -6.81 10.22 -20.68
N ASP A 703 -6.16 9.32 -21.41
CA ASP A 703 -6.73 8.65 -22.57
C ASP A 703 -7.14 7.21 -22.17
N PHE A 704 -8.37 6.81 -22.49
CA PHE A 704 -8.83 5.44 -22.26
C PHE A 704 -8.05 4.45 -23.14
N THR A 705 -7.49 3.41 -22.54
CA THR A 705 -6.61 2.45 -23.23
C THR A 705 -7.21 1.07 -23.42
N GLY A 706 -8.26 0.71 -22.67
CA GLY A 706 -8.97 -0.54 -22.86
C GLY A 706 -9.63 -1.08 -21.60
N TRP A 707 -10.36 -2.19 -21.75
CA TRP A 707 -10.96 -2.92 -20.63
C TRP A 707 -10.09 -4.13 -20.26
N SER A 708 -10.17 -4.58 -19.01
CA SER A 708 -9.48 -5.78 -18.53
C SER A 708 -9.95 -7.08 -19.17
N MET A 709 -11.11 -7.06 -19.83
CA MET A 709 -11.71 -8.20 -20.53
C MET A 709 -12.40 -7.73 -21.81
N THR A 710 -12.54 -8.63 -22.78
CA THR A 710 -13.35 -8.36 -23.98
C THR A 710 -14.83 -8.59 -23.71
N LEU A 711 -15.71 -7.99 -24.52
CA LEU A 711 -17.16 -8.16 -24.37
C LEU A 711 -17.58 -9.63 -24.53
N ASP A 712 -16.88 -10.39 -25.38
CA ASP A 712 -17.14 -11.81 -25.61
C ASP A 712 -16.74 -12.66 -24.38
N ASP A 713 -15.60 -12.35 -23.74
CA ASP A 713 -15.17 -13.04 -22.52
C ASP A 713 -16.13 -12.75 -21.35
N ILE A 714 -16.61 -11.52 -21.24
CA ILE A 714 -17.57 -11.12 -20.20
C ILE A 714 -18.89 -11.89 -20.35
N LYS A 715 -19.35 -12.09 -21.59
CA LYS A 715 -20.56 -12.89 -21.87
C LYS A 715 -20.39 -14.38 -21.57
N ALA A 716 -19.15 -14.86 -21.48
CA ALA A 716 -18.82 -16.25 -21.21
C ALA A 716 -18.58 -16.54 -19.73
N LEU A 717 -18.59 -15.52 -18.87
CA LEU A 717 -18.47 -15.68 -17.41
C LEU A 717 -19.62 -16.52 -16.83
N ASP A 718 -19.34 -17.23 -15.75
CA ASP A 718 -20.29 -18.01 -14.96
C ASP A 718 -20.25 -17.69 -13.46
N GLU A 719 -19.46 -16.69 -13.06
CA GLU A 719 -19.31 -16.20 -11.69
C GLU A 719 -19.09 -14.68 -11.64
N ASN A 720 -19.16 -14.10 -10.44
CA ASN A 720 -19.03 -12.65 -10.25
C ASN A 720 -17.66 -12.17 -10.73
N ALA A 721 -17.64 -11.08 -11.49
CA ALA A 721 -16.40 -10.50 -11.98
C ALA A 721 -16.40 -8.98 -11.92
N VAL A 722 -15.20 -8.43 -11.84
CA VAL A 722 -14.96 -6.99 -11.98
C VAL A 722 -14.20 -6.76 -13.28
N VAL A 723 -14.76 -5.92 -14.14
CA VAL A 723 -14.16 -5.54 -15.42
C VAL A 723 -13.68 -4.10 -15.30
N THR A 724 -12.38 -3.88 -15.48
CA THR A 724 -11.73 -2.61 -15.18
C THR A 724 -11.41 -1.85 -16.47
N ALA A 725 -11.85 -0.60 -16.59
CA ALA A 725 -11.40 0.34 -17.61
C ALA A 725 -10.03 0.93 -17.22
N TYR A 726 -9.06 0.81 -18.10
CA TYR A 726 -7.72 1.36 -17.97
C TYR A 726 -7.57 2.67 -18.74
N TYR A 727 -6.76 3.56 -18.18
CA TYR A 727 -6.45 4.85 -18.77
C TYR A 727 -4.96 5.17 -18.60
N GLU A 728 -4.35 5.78 -19.62
CA GLU A 728 -2.98 6.27 -19.56
C GLU A 728 -2.98 7.80 -19.53
N LYS A 729 -1.93 8.41 -18.96
CA LYS A 729 -1.79 9.87 -18.99
C LYS A 729 -1.65 10.32 -20.43
N SER A 730 -2.36 11.37 -20.80
CA SER A 730 -2.26 11.91 -22.15
C SER A 730 -0.93 12.65 -22.32
N ASP A 731 -0.07 12.15 -23.19
CA ASP A 731 1.19 12.80 -23.58
C ASP A 731 0.97 14.05 -24.45
N SER A 732 -0.28 14.33 -24.83
CA SER A 732 -0.63 15.42 -25.75
C SER A 732 -0.96 16.75 -25.05
N MET A 733 -1.26 16.71 -23.75
CA MET A 733 -1.64 17.90 -22.97
C MET A 733 -0.42 18.55 -22.33
N THR A 734 -0.21 19.84 -22.62
CA THR A 734 0.82 20.67 -21.99
C THR A 734 0.22 21.93 -21.39
N PHE A 735 0.81 22.42 -20.30
CA PHE A 735 0.44 23.65 -19.63
C PHE A 735 1.64 24.58 -19.48
N THR A 736 1.34 25.86 -19.34
CA THR A 736 2.32 26.92 -19.12
C THR A 736 2.49 27.18 -17.62
N VAL A 737 3.72 27.03 -17.13
CA VAL A 737 4.15 27.56 -15.83
C VAL A 737 4.86 28.88 -16.05
N ASN A 738 4.24 29.97 -15.59
CA ASN A 738 4.83 31.31 -15.64
C ASN A 738 5.32 31.71 -14.24
N ALA A 739 6.62 31.50 -13.97
CA ALA A 739 7.29 31.81 -12.71
C ALA A 739 8.41 32.86 -12.90
N LEU A 740 8.03 34.12 -13.15
CA LEU A 740 8.99 35.20 -13.44
C LEU A 740 10.05 35.36 -12.33
N GLY A 741 11.32 35.43 -12.74
CA GLY A 741 12.46 35.54 -11.84
C GLY A 741 12.84 34.23 -11.15
N CYS A 742 12.29 33.08 -11.57
CA CYS A 742 12.58 31.75 -11.02
C CYS A 742 13.29 30.83 -12.01
N VAL A 743 14.00 29.86 -11.46
CA VAL A 743 14.46 28.64 -12.12
C VAL A 743 13.35 27.61 -11.97
N ILE A 744 12.92 27.00 -13.07
CA ILE A 744 11.87 25.99 -13.11
C ILE A 744 12.54 24.65 -13.49
N THR A 745 12.39 23.63 -12.65
CA THR A 745 12.96 22.29 -12.88
C THR A 745 11.85 21.25 -13.02
N THR A 746 11.88 20.46 -14.09
CA THR A 746 10.89 19.39 -14.34
C THR A 746 11.45 18.33 -15.29
N GLY A 747 11.21 17.05 -15.00
CA GLY A 747 11.68 15.93 -15.85
C GLY A 747 13.18 15.92 -16.13
N GLY A 748 14.00 16.44 -15.22
CA GLY A 748 15.46 16.60 -15.40
C GLY A 748 15.88 17.80 -16.28
N ASN A 749 14.92 18.58 -16.79
CA ASN A 749 15.17 19.78 -17.58
C ASN A 749 15.06 21.05 -16.72
N THR A 750 15.76 22.10 -17.12
CA THR A 750 15.76 23.40 -16.45
C THR A 750 15.31 24.51 -17.40
N TYR A 751 14.36 25.31 -16.96
CA TYR A 751 13.80 26.47 -17.65
C TYR A 751 13.93 27.72 -16.77
N TYR A 752 13.74 28.89 -17.37
CA TYR A 752 13.80 30.19 -16.68
C TYR A 752 12.56 31.00 -17.03
N ASP A 753 11.93 31.56 -16.00
CA ASP A 753 10.72 32.40 -16.07
C ASP A 753 9.46 31.68 -16.59
N ILE A 754 9.53 30.93 -17.68
CA ILE A 754 8.39 30.24 -18.29
C ILE A 754 8.80 28.83 -18.73
N ALA A 755 7.95 27.84 -18.47
CA ALA A 755 8.10 26.47 -18.97
C ALA A 755 6.77 25.95 -19.53
N GLU A 756 6.82 25.22 -20.65
CA GLU A 756 5.73 24.35 -21.07
C GLU A 756 6.01 22.95 -20.53
N VAL A 757 5.04 22.39 -19.81
CA VAL A 757 5.19 21.13 -19.07
C VAL A 757 4.01 20.22 -19.35
N GLY A 758 4.26 18.90 -19.39
CA GLY A 758 3.19 17.93 -19.62
C GLY A 758 2.17 17.88 -18.47
N PHE A 759 0.98 17.38 -18.75
CA PHE A 759 -0.04 17.12 -17.75
C PHE A 759 0.51 16.25 -16.60
N ASP A 760 0.26 16.68 -15.37
CA ASP A 760 0.68 16.02 -14.13
C ASP A 760 2.21 15.84 -14.00
N ALA A 761 2.99 16.71 -14.65
CA ALA A 761 4.44 16.77 -14.47
C ALA A 761 4.79 17.47 -13.15
N SER A 762 5.73 16.90 -12.38
CA SER A 762 6.29 17.56 -11.19
C SER A 762 7.18 18.72 -11.60
N VAL A 763 6.91 19.91 -11.06
CA VAL A 763 7.65 21.15 -11.30
C VAL A 763 8.14 21.71 -9.97
N THR A 764 9.43 22.00 -9.88
CA THR A 764 10.04 22.73 -8.75
C THR A 764 10.46 24.11 -9.20
N VAL A 765 10.02 25.15 -8.50
CA VAL A 765 10.43 26.54 -8.73
C VAL A 765 11.32 27.06 -7.60
N VAL A 766 12.37 27.79 -7.97
CA VAL A 766 13.36 28.39 -7.05
C VAL A 766 13.69 29.81 -7.52
N PRO A 767 13.82 30.83 -6.66
CA PRO A 767 14.19 32.17 -7.11
C PRO A 767 15.57 32.18 -7.76
N GLN A 768 15.72 32.86 -8.90
CA GLN A 768 17.02 33.04 -9.55
C GLN A 768 17.98 33.88 -8.70
N ASN A 769 17.44 34.84 -7.95
CA ASN A 769 18.18 35.72 -7.05
C ASN A 769 17.42 35.92 -5.74
N GLY A 770 18.13 35.84 -4.61
CA GLY A 770 17.54 35.99 -3.27
C GLY A 770 17.02 34.67 -2.70
N SER A 771 16.16 34.75 -1.70
CA SER A 771 15.51 33.61 -1.04
C SER A 771 14.00 33.85 -0.96
N ALA A 772 13.21 32.82 -1.24
CA ALA A 772 11.78 32.85 -1.00
C ALA A 772 11.48 32.44 0.45
N THR A 773 10.44 33.05 1.01
CA THR A 773 9.79 32.65 2.26
C THR A 773 8.37 32.15 2.00
N SER A 774 7.71 32.65 0.94
CA SER A 774 6.37 32.25 0.51
C SER A 774 6.24 32.28 -1.01
N TRP A 775 5.26 31.52 -1.48
CA TRP A 775 4.91 31.33 -2.88
C TRP A 775 3.43 31.57 -3.09
N THR A 776 3.08 32.25 -4.18
CA THR A 776 1.71 32.40 -4.64
C THR A 776 1.49 31.66 -5.96
N VAL A 777 0.30 31.10 -6.13
CA VAL A 777 -0.21 30.57 -7.40
C VAL A 777 -1.42 31.41 -7.78
N ASN A 778 -1.40 31.99 -8.97
CA ASN A 778 -2.43 32.88 -9.50
C ASN A 778 -2.79 34.03 -8.52
N GLY A 779 -1.77 34.52 -7.79
CA GLY A 779 -1.90 35.60 -6.81
C GLY A 779 -2.26 35.17 -5.38
N ASN A 780 -2.61 33.90 -5.17
CA ASN A 780 -3.01 33.35 -3.88
C ASN A 780 -1.88 32.58 -3.19
N VAL A 781 -1.68 32.77 -1.89
CA VAL A 781 -0.61 32.08 -1.13
C VAL A 781 -0.82 30.56 -1.18
N ALA A 782 0.14 29.86 -1.76
CA ALA A 782 0.04 28.44 -2.09
C ALA A 782 1.03 27.58 -1.29
N ALA A 783 2.20 28.12 -0.92
CA ALA A 783 3.22 27.40 -0.15
C ALA A 783 4.19 28.34 0.58
N TYR A 784 4.98 27.76 1.49
CA TYR A 784 6.06 28.41 2.22
C TYR A 784 7.38 27.66 2.02
N GLY A 785 8.50 28.38 2.10
CA GLY A 785 9.84 27.80 2.00
C GLY A 785 10.69 28.38 0.87
N ALA A 786 11.91 27.88 0.76
CA ALA A 786 12.92 28.38 -0.18
C ALA A 786 12.66 27.97 -1.65
N GLU A 787 11.88 26.91 -1.84
CA GLU A 787 11.45 26.37 -3.12
C GLU A 787 9.99 25.91 -3.04
N TYR A 788 9.33 25.75 -4.17
CA TYR A 788 7.97 25.23 -4.24
C TYR A 788 7.85 24.16 -5.32
N THR A 789 7.43 22.97 -4.92
CA THR A 789 7.22 21.83 -5.82
C THR A 789 5.74 21.52 -5.92
N PHE A 790 5.22 21.41 -7.15
CA PHE A 790 3.82 21.10 -7.43
C PHE A 790 3.68 20.34 -8.75
N PHE A 791 2.56 19.63 -8.92
CA PHE A 791 2.20 18.98 -10.17
C PHE A 791 1.37 19.91 -11.03
N VAL A 792 1.59 19.91 -12.35
CA VAL A 792 0.93 20.87 -13.24
C VAL A 792 -0.24 20.25 -13.97
N THR A 793 -1.45 20.72 -13.65
CA THR A 793 -2.69 20.25 -14.30
C THR A 793 -3.53 21.38 -14.89
N ALA A 794 -2.97 22.59 -14.95
CA ALA A 794 -3.54 23.81 -15.54
C ALA A 794 -2.41 24.84 -15.79
N ASP A 795 -2.69 25.87 -16.58
CA ASP A 795 -1.80 27.04 -16.68
C ASP A 795 -1.74 27.77 -15.33
N VAL A 796 -0.53 28.14 -14.89
CA VAL A 796 -0.32 28.80 -13.60
C VAL A 796 0.66 29.95 -13.67
N GLU A 797 0.38 31.02 -12.93
CA GLU A 797 1.31 32.08 -12.61
C GLU A 797 1.84 31.88 -11.19
N VAL A 798 3.16 31.77 -11.03
CA VAL A 798 3.81 31.53 -9.74
C VAL A 798 4.70 32.71 -9.39
N ALA A 799 4.55 33.26 -8.19
CA ALA A 799 5.41 34.33 -7.70
C ALA A 799 5.93 34.02 -6.29
N PHE A 800 7.11 34.55 -5.95
CA PHE A 800 7.69 34.42 -4.62
C PHE A 800 7.76 35.76 -3.89
N SER A 801 7.73 35.72 -2.56
CA SER A 801 8.11 36.82 -1.69
C SER A 801 9.24 36.40 -0.76
N GLY A 802 10.11 37.35 -0.39
CA GLY A 802 11.16 37.17 0.61
C GLY A 802 10.85 37.86 1.94
N ASP A 803 9.63 38.37 2.13
CA ASP A 803 9.22 39.03 3.36
C ASP A 803 9.03 38.03 4.50
N ASP A 804 9.31 38.44 5.75
CA ASP A 804 9.06 37.60 6.92
C ASP A 804 7.57 37.26 7.02
N VAL A 805 7.26 35.96 6.98
CA VAL A 805 5.89 35.45 7.03
C VAL A 805 5.78 34.34 8.06
N THR A 806 4.67 34.32 8.80
CA THR A 806 4.33 33.18 9.66
C THR A 806 3.58 32.15 8.81
N ALA A 807 4.16 30.96 8.67
CA ALA A 807 3.53 29.88 7.91
C ALA A 807 2.27 29.38 8.65
N LEU A 808 1.15 29.35 7.94
CA LEU A 808 -0.12 28.77 8.39
C LEU A 808 -0.59 27.78 7.32
N PRO A 809 -1.48 26.83 7.65
CA PRO A 809 -2.12 26.02 6.61
C PRO A 809 -2.82 26.91 5.57
N THR A 810 -2.61 26.61 4.30
CA THR A 810 -3.20 27.36 3.17
C THR A 810 -3.92 26.43 2.20
N VAL A 811 -4.93 26.98 1.55
CA VAL A 811 -5.61 26.38 0.41
C VAL A 811 -5.96 27.49 -0.58
N ALA A 812 -5.61 27.29 -1.84
CA ALA A 812 -5.76 28.28 -2.89
C ALA A 812 -6.51 27.69 -4.09
N ALA A 813 -7.43 28.48 -4.65
CA ALA A 813 -8.07 28.20 -5.93
C ALA A 813 -7.04 28.34 -7.05
N VAL A 814 -6.99 27.36 -7.96
CA VAL A 814 -6.01 27.31 -9.04
C VAL A 814 -6.68 27.56 -10.38
N ASP A 815 -7.62 26.70 -10.78
CA ASP A 815 -8.22 26.75 -12.12
C ASP A 815 -9.67 26.25 -12.16
N VAL A 816 -10.43 26.68 -13.17
CA VAL A 816 -11.79 26.24 -13.49
C VAL A 816 -11.88 25.86 -14.96
N THR A 817 -12.01 24.58 -15.25
CA THR A 817 -11.99 24.04 -16.62
C THR A 817 -13.32 23.36 -16.97
N PRO A 818 -14.05 23.77 -18.01
CA PRO A 818 -15.17 22.98 -18.53
C PRO A 818 -14.66 21.68 -19.18
N THR A 819 -15.45 20.63 -19.08
CA THR A 819 -15.22 19.33 -19.72
C THR A 819 -16.09 19.18 -20.96
N GLU A 820 -15.75 18.26 -21.86
CA GLU A 820 -16.54 18.01 -23.09
C GLU A 820 -17.97 17.54 -22.79
N ASN A 821 -18.15 16.83 -21.67
CA ASN A 821 -19.44 16.31 -21.21
C ASN A 821 -20.31 17.34 -20.48
N GLY A 822 -19.91 18.62 -20.47
CA GLY A 822 -20.67 19.70 -19.85
C GLY A 822 -20.61 19.75 -18.32
N GLN A 823 -19.68 19.01 -17.69
CA GLN A 823 -19.28 19.23 -16.30
C GLN A 823 -18.16 20.26 -16.19
N VAL A 824 -17.86 20.73 -14.98
CA VAL A 824 -16.81 21.70 -14.70
C VAL A 824 -15.87 21.16 -13.63
N ARG A 825 -14.56 21.20 -13.92
CA ARG A 825 -13.48 20.85 -13.00
C ARG A 825 -12.99 22.10 -12.27
N PHE A 826 -12.98 22.04 -10.95
CA PHE A 826 -12.48 23.05 -10.03
C PHE A 826 -11.21 22.52 -9.38
N LEU A 827 -10.08 23.20 -9.61
CA LEU A 827 -8.77 22.81 -9.11
C LEU A 827 -8.33 23.71 -7.97
N ALA A 828 -7.79 23.11 -6.91
CA ALA A 828 -7.19 23.80 -5.78
C ALA A 828 -5.84 23.18 -5.38
N THR A 829 -5.03 23.95 -4.67
CA THR A 829 -3.77 23.50 -4.06
C THR A 829 -3.78 23.78 -2.57
N ARG A 830 -3.11 22.94 -1.77
CA ARG A 830 -2.91 23.18 -0.33
C ARG A 830 -1.43 23.10 0.05
N ASN A 831 -1.12 23.70 1.18
CA ASN A 831 0.11 23.49 1.93
C ASN A 831 -0.21 23.46 3.44
N VAL A 832 0.30 22.46 4.14
CA VAL A 832 0.18 22.36 5.60
C VAL A 832 1.60 22.39 6.19
N PRO A 833 2.03 23.53 6.75
CA PRO A 833 3.41 23.70 7.20
C PRO A 833 3.70 22.91 8.48
N GLU A 834 4.99 22.76 8.77
CA GLU A 834 5.49 22.11 9.99
C GLU A 834 4.87 22.73 11.26
N GLY A 835 4.52 21.88 12.22
CA GLY A 835 3.80 22.28 13.44
C GLY A 835 2.27 22.23 13.30
N TYR A 836 1.75 21.87 12.12
CA TYR A 836 0.35 21.55 11.89
C TYR A 836 0.17 20.13 11.38
N THR A 837 -1.01 19.55 11.64
CA THR A 837 -1.43 18.24 11.13
C THR A 837 -2.65 18.41 10.23
N LEU A 838 -2.61 17.91 9.00
CA LEU A 838 -3.77 17.86 8.11
C LEU A 838 -4.79 16.86 8.66
N LEU A 839 -6.03 17.30 8.87
CA LEU A 839 -7.13 16.46 9.35
C LEU A 839 -8.12 16.12 8.22
N GLU A 840 -8.40 17.08 7.34
CA GLU A 840 -9.30 16.89 6.19
C GLU A 840 -9.01 17.94 5.12
N SER A 841 -9.27 17.61 3.85
CA SER A 841 -9.34 18.60 2.77
C SER A 841 -10.46 18.23 1.79
N GLY A 842 -10.95 19.21 1.02
CA GLY A 842 -12.05 18.97 0.10
C GLY A 842 -12.63 20.22 -0.52
N PHE A 843 -13.85 20.11 -1.06
CA PHE A 843 -14.63 21.23 -1.59
C PHE A 843 -16.02 21.25 -0.98
N VAL A 844 -16.56 22.44 -0.76
CA VAL A 844 -17.99 22.68 -0.64
C VAL A 844 -18.48 23.32 -1.94
N TYR A 845 -19.60 22.83 -2.48
CA TYR A 845 -20.03 23.18 -3.83
C TYR A 845 -21.56 23.20 -3.99
N GLY A 846 -22.03 23.85 -5.05
CA GLY A 846 -23.44 23.95 -5.37
C GLY A 846 -23.69 24.87 -6.57
N LYS A 847 -24.90 25.39 -6.70
CA LYS A 847 -25.28 26.21 -7.85
C LYS A 847 -26.16 27.39 -7.47
N ASP A 848 -26.06 28.46 -8.27
CA ASP A 848 -26.96 29.62 -8.25
C ASP A 848 -27.07 30.33 -6.87
N PHE A 849 -25.96 30.45 -6.14
CA PHE A 849 -25.94 31.15 -4.85
C PHE A 849 -25.96 32.67 -5.02
N GLU A 850 -26.84 33.35 -4.27
CA GLU A 850 -26.86 34.82 -4.19
C GLU A 850 -25.60 35.38 -3.50
N ASN A 851 -25.09 34.66 -2.49
CA ASN A 851 -23.84 34.97 -1.81
C ASN A 851 -23.01 33.70 -1.56
N PRO A 852 -22.18 33.27 -2.53
CA PRO A 852 -21.48 32.00 -2.45
C PRO A 852 -20.45 31.95 -1.32
N GLU A 853 -19.84 33.07 -0.93
CA GLU A 853 -18.84 33.13 0.16
C GLU A 853 -19.41 32.71 1.51
N SER A 854 -20.66 33.09 1.80
CA SER A 854 -21.35 32.68 3.04
C SER A 854 -22.08 31.34 2.92
N ALA A 855 -22.40 30.92 1.69
CA ALA A 855 -23.16 29.70 1.44
C ALA A 855 -22.23 28.46 1.39
N LEU A 856 -21.05 28.61 0.78
CA LEU A 856 -20.06 27.56 0.61
C LEU A 856 -19.12 27.49 1.81
N VAL A 857 -19.66 26.98 2.91
CA VAL A 857 -18.95 26.66 4.15
C VAL A 857 -19.43 25.30 4.70
N LEU A 858 -18.61 24.62 5.50
CA LEU A 858 -18.89 23.27 6.05
C LEU A 858 -20.15 23.21 6.91
N GLU A 859 -20.58 24.33 7.49
CA GLU A 859 -21.83 24.46 8.22
C GLU A 859 -23.05 24.18 7.34
N ASN A 860 -22.94 24.42 6.03
CA ASN A 860 -24.02 24.31 5.06
C ASN A 860 -23.97 23.04 4.20
N ALA A 861 -22.94 22.19 4.37
CA ALA A 861 -22.60 21.04 3.51
C ALA A 861 -23.69 19.97 3.27
N ASN A 862 -24.81 20.03 4.00
CA ASN A 862 -25.92 19.08 3.90
C ASN A 862 -27.30 19.76 3.96
N ASN A 863 -27.41 20.99 3.46
CA ASN A 863 -28.67 21.75 3.47
C ASN A 863 -29.51 21.57 2.18
N GLY A 864 -29.11 20.66 1.28
CA GLY A 864 -29.78 20.35 0.01
C GLY A 864 -29.44 21.28 -1.17
N ILE A 865 -28.66 22.34 -0.93
CA ILE A 865 -28.17 23.24 -2.00
C ILE A 865 -26.65 23.41 -1.99
N CYS A 866 -26.02 23.26 -0.82
CA CYS A 866 -24.58 23.16 -0.64
C CYS A 866 -24.24 21.70 -0.28
N TYR A 867 -23.26 21.16 -1.00
CA TYR A 867 -22.79 19.80 -0.93
C TYR A 867 -21.31 19.80 -0.57
N ILE A 868 -20.81 18.67 -0.09
CA ILE A 868 -19.41 18.49 0.29
C ILE A 868 -18.77 17.35 -0.50
N TYR A 869 -17.54 17.58 -0.88
CA TYR A 869 -16.64 16.64 -1.52
C TYR A 869 -15.40 16.52 -0.63
N LYS A 870 -15.10 15.31 -0.14
CA LYS A 870 -13.89 15.05 0.63
C LYS A 870 -12.79 14.51 -0.28
N ASN A 871 -11.59 15.06 -0.13
CA ASN A 871 -10.39 14.55 -0.78
C ASN A 871 -9.79 13.41 0.05
N SER A 872 -9.44 12.29 -0.59
CA SER A 872 -8.87 11.12 0.07
C SER A 872 -7.35 11.21 0.31
N ASN A 873 -6.65 12.07 -0.44
CA ASN A 873 -5.22 12.25 -0.28
C ASN A 873 -4.92 13.11 0.97
N MET A 874 -4.19 12.54 1.93
CA MET A 874 -3.80 13.14 3.21
C MET A 874 -2.38 13.69 3.25
N ALA A 875 -1.69 13.85 2.11
CA ALA A 875 -0.41 14.53 2.04
C ALA A 875 -0.54 15.99 2.49
N ASN A 876 0.45 16.53 3.19
CA ASN A 876 0.42 17.93 3.65
C ASN A 876 0.37 18.93 2.48
N ASP A 877 1.03 18.59 1.38
CA ASP A 877 1.14 19.43 0.19
C ASP A 877 0.58 18.72 -1.04
N GLY A 878 -0.06 19.49 -1.93
CA GLY A 878 -0.50 18.96 -3.22
C GLY A 878 -1.73 19.63 -3.79
N GLN A 879 -2.02 19.30 -5.06
CA GLN A 879 -3.24 19.71 -5.75
C GLN A 879 -4.37 18.67 -5.58
N PHE A 880 -5.61 19.14 -5.62
CA PHE A 880 -6.80 18.31 -5.61
C PHE A 880 -7.94 19.00 -6.36
N ALA A 881 -8.83 18.21 -6.95
CA ALA A 881 -9.88 18.73 -7.81
C ALA A 881 -11.26 18.15 -7.47
N LEU A 882 -12.29 18.93 -7.78
CA LEU A 882 -13.69 18.53 -7.83
C LEU A 882 -14.20 18.72 -9.26
N THR A 883 -14.81 17.69 -9.84
CA THR A 883 -15.55 17.83 -11.12
C THR A 883 -17.03 17.62 -10.87
N PHE A 884 -17.87 18.58 -11.23
CA PHE A 884 -19.33 18.42 -11.19
C PHE A 884 -20.04 19.26 -12.26
N GLY A 885 -21.25 18.84 -12.65
CA GLY A 885 -22.05 19.53 -13.66
C GLY A 885 -23.43 19.95 -13.13
N ILE A 886 -24.02 20.96 -13.75
CA ILE A 886 -25.44 21.27 -13.59
C ILE A 886 -26.19 20.52 -14.70
N THR A 887 -27.08 19.59 -14.37
CA THR A 887 -27.76 18.73 -15.36
C THR A 887 -28.43 19.51 -16.49
N SER A 888 -29.03 20.67 -16.19
CA SER A 888 -29.67 21.51 -17.21
C SER A 888 -28.69 22.33 -18.05
N HIS A 889 -27.41 22.38 -17.68
CA HIS A 889 -26.37 23.23 -18.29
C HIS A 889 -26.80 24.70 -18.36
N THR A 890 -27.45 25.18 -17.30
CA THR A 890 -27.92 26.56 -17.16
C THR A 890 -27.66 27.07 -15.76
N GLY A 891 -27.23 28.32 -15.62
CA GLY A 891 -26.91 28.95 -14.33
C GLY A 891 -25.41 28.91 -14.04
N THR A 892 -25.05 29.08 -12.77
CA THR A 892 -23.66 29.19 -12.36
C THR A 892 -23.30 28.10 -11.34
N ALA A 893 -22.28 27.30 -11.67
CA ALA A 893 -21.69 26.34 -10.76
C ALA A 893 -20.67 27.04 -9.86
N TYR A 894 -20.70 26.77 -8.56
CA TYR A 894 -19.76 27.33 -7.58
C TYR A 894 -19.09 26.23 -6.78
N ALA A 895 -17.81 26.39 -6.50
CA ALA A 895 -17.05 25.51 -5.60
C ALA A 895 -16.08 26.33 -4.74
N ARG A 896 -15.81 25.85 -3.53
CA ARG A 896 -14.84 26.45 -2.62
C ARG A 896 -14.05 25.36 -1.92
N ALA A 897 -12.74 25.35 -2.13
CA ALA A 897 -11.85 24.40 -1.48
C ALA A 897 -11.69 24.73 0.01
N TYR A 898 -11.50 23.71 0.83
CA TYR A 898 -11.23 23.83 2.25
C TYR A 898 -10.12 22.88 2.72
N VAL A 899 -9.44 23.26 3.79
CA VAL A 899 -8.48 22.46 4.56
C VAL A 899 -8.82 22.58 6.04
N ILE A 900 -8.82 21.47 6.76
CA ILE A 900 -8.93 21.42 8.22
C ILE A 900 -7.58 20.95 8.76
N ALA A 901 -6.97 21.73 9.64
CA ALA A 901 -5.70 21.39 10.25
C ALA A 901 -5.71 21.64 11.77
N ALA A 902 -4.98 20.81 12.52
CA ALA A 902 -4.70 21.01 13.93
C ALA A 902 -3.32 21.63 14.13
N ASP A 903 -3.18 22.59 15.05
CA ASP A 903 -1.88 23.04 15.54
C ASP A 903 -1.24 22.00 16.49
N SER A 904 0.02 22.23 16.87
CA SER A 904 0.79 21.37 17.79
C SER A 904 0.19 21.21 19.20
N THR A 905 -0.82 22.01 19.55
CA THR A 905 -1.57 21.89 20.81
C THR A 905 -2.93 21.19 20.65
N GLY A 906 -3.25 20.78 19.42
CA GLY A 906 -4.51 20.11 19.06
C GLY A 906 -5.66 21.06 18.71
N ASN A 907 -5.44 22.37 18.58
CA ASN A 907 -6.52 23.28 18.18
C ASN A 907 -6.79 23.16 16.68
N THR A 908 -8.03 22.85 16.31
CA THR A 908 -8.45 22.67 14.93
C THR A 908 -8.97 23.97 14.30
N GLN A 909 -8.56 24.28 13.08
CA GLN A 909 -9.07 25.40 12.29
C GLN A 909 -9.39 24.97 10.85
N VAL A 910 -10.42 25.60 10.26
CA VAL A 910 -10.79 25.46 8.85
C VAL A 910 -10.26 26.66 8.06
N TYR A 911 -9.61 26.38 6.95
CA TYR A 911 -9.08 27.34 5.99
C TYR A 911 -9.84 27.15 4.68
N TYR A 912 -10.27 28.25 4.07
CA TYR A 912 -10.99 28.22 2.81
C TYR A 912 -10.25 28.98 1.72
N ALA A 913 -10.34 28.49 0.48
CA ALA A 913 -9.89 29.21 -0.69
C ALA A 913 -10.92 30.28 -1.10
N ASP A 914 -10.56 31.11 -2.07
CA ASP A 914 -11.51 31.94 -2.80
C ASP A 914 -12.56 31.07 -3.50
N VAL A 915 -13.79 31.59 -3.61
CA VAL A 915 -14.85 30.91 -4.36
C VAL A 915 -14.51 30.88 -5.86
N GLN A 916 -14.53 29.68 -6.42
CA GLN A 916 -14.46 29.45 -7.85
C GLN A 916 -15.86 29.34 -8.46
N HIS A 917 -16.03 29.77 -9.71
CA HIS A 917 -17.31 29.70 -10.40
C HIS A 917 -17.18 29.46 -11.91
N PHE A 918 -18.22 28.87 -12.49
CA PHE A 918 -18.39 28.72 -13.94
C PHE A 918 -19.83 29.03 -14.32
N ASP A 919 -20.02 30.01 -15.20
CA ASP A 919 -21.33 30.40 -15.73
C ASP A 919 -21.58 29.72 -17.08
N TYR A 920 -22.58 28.83 -17.13
CA TYR A 920 -22.96 28.13 -18.35
C TYR A 920 -23.62 29.04 -19.40
N GLY A 921 -24.02 30.26 -19.01
CA GLY A 921 -24.65 31.25 -19.88
C GLY A 921 -23.71 32.36 -20.39
N ALA A 922 -22.43 32.37 -19.96
CA ALA A 922 -21.47 33.43 -20.27
C ALA A 922 -20.89 33.38 -21.69
#